data_AF-K6H865-F1
#
_entry.id   AF-K6H865-F1
#
_cell.length_a   1.000
_cell.length_b   1.000
_cell.length_c   1.000
_cell.angle_alpha   90.00
_cell.angle_beta   90.00
_cell.angle_gamma   90.00
#
_symmetry.space_group_name_H-M   'P 1'
#
loop_
_entity.id
_entity.type
_entity.pdbx_description
1 polymer ?
#
loop_
_entity_poly.entity_id
_entity_poly.type
_entity_poly.pdbx_seq_one_letter_code
_entity_poly.pdbx_strand_id
1 'polypeptide(L)'
;MRELVSRIQKPTQYLGGEWGRTAKDPSTLRARLALAFPDFYEVGMSYVGGRILYEAVNRVEGLAAERAFAPADDAVAVMRETGTKLACLESDTPLAACDVVAFHLTHELCYTSVLHMLDLAGIPFRSAQRAEQGGWPLVVAGGGCAFNAEPMAPFFDVMVLGDGEKAIVDLLEAVAAARESGASRRQLLEILAAMPGFYVPEFFEFDPETGVRSLLPGYERVDKAIVADLDAAPFPACQVVPFAQAVHDRLSIEIARGCTRGCRFCHAGMVYRPVRERSLPALENLVAEGLGRTGYEELSFLSLSTGDFSALESLFAQSIDRCRREQVAVSLPSLRAGTLSDSILDMMAGIRRTGATMAPEAATQRLRDVINKGITEEDILSHAARLFEHGWQQVKLYFMIGLPTETEEDVQGIFELAKKVLAQAPKGAKRLQVTAAISPFVPKPHTPFQWHGQISLEQIRARVGYLRELFASDRRLTLRWHEPEMSFLEGVFSRAGRELAPVVEAGWKKGALFCSWVDRFSLAPWLEIFAEAGLEPADWLAERPVDKPLPWDHLSCGVSPAYLRLERKRALSGTVTADCRFGDCTGCGVCNDAGRKSSLTAEAVIKPRLNRPALEREAVAAPPAPPREDLTRKAAHFRVWYAKEGSAIYLSQLELGRVIERSLRRAGLKPSFSAGYHPLPQISFGRALPVGVSSRAEWMGLFLREPVTPEEFVARLNPNLPEGLTVVGVDELTGGRRVAHPVVETFELTVPDEQAEACRQGFEAFEAAAAFPVTWESKKGPRTLDAKTVVRGTLPAGPGCVRFSCDFSETYLSPLRLVEAVCPGLARGRYDLQKTSVSFADGGFFPLS
;
A
#
# COMPACT_ATOMS: atom_id res chain seq x y z
N MET A 1 -9.96 17.20 10.05
CA MET A 1 -10.13 15.74 10.26
C MET A 1 -9.70 15.30 11.66
N ARG A 2 -8.59 15.81 12.22
CA ARG A 2 -8.02 15.32 13.48
C ARG A 2 -8.95 15.42 14.68
N GLU A 3 -9.78 16.46 14.75
CA GLU A 3 -10.75 16.63 15.83
C GLU A 3 -11.84 15.55 15.84
N LEU A 4 -12.04 14.86 14.72
CA LEU A 4 -13.09 13.85 14.55
C LEU A 4 -12.64 12.44 14.94
N VAL A 5 -11.34 12.20 15.12
CA VAL A 5 -10.79 10.83 15.24
C VAL A 5 -11.35 10.07 16.45
N SER A 6 -11.72 10.77 17.52
CA SER A 6 -12.38 10.19 18.70
C SER A 6 -13.76 9.56 18.40
N ARG A 7 -14.37 9.92 17.27
CA ARG A 7 -15.68 9.45 16.81
C ARG A 7 -15.59 8.38 15.71
N ILE A 8 -14.39 8.00 15.30
CA ILE A 8 -14.11 7.08 14.19
C ILE A 8 -13.61 5.74 14.74
N GLN A 9 -13.98 4.62 14.10
CA GLN A 9 -13.63 3.28 14.60
C GLN A 9 -12.13 2.96 14.49
N LYS A 10 -11.48 3.40 13.40
CA LYS A 10 -10.05 3.21 13.13
C LYS A 10 -9.32 4.56 13.10
N PRO A 11 -9.15 5.24 14.26
CA PRO A 11 -8.64 6.61 14.32
C PRO A 11 -7.21 6.78 13.80
N THR A 12 -6.37 5.74 13.93
CA THR A 12 -4.95 5.77 13.57
C THR A 12 -4.68 6.09 12.10
N GLN A 13 -5.66 5.83 11.22
CA GLN A 13 -5.59 6.12 9.78
C GLN A 13 -5.70 7.64 9.46
N TYR A 14 -6.06 8.46 10.45
CA TYR A 14 -6.36 9.88 10.30
C TYR A 14 -5.52 10.80 11.21
N LEU A 15 -4.51 10.26 11.92
CA LEU A 15 -3.70 11.03 12.88
C LEU A 15 -2.62 11.87 12.21
N GLY A 16 -1.84 11.28 11.31
CA GLY A 16 -0.71 11.92 10.63
C GLY A 16 0.50 12.25 11.49
N GLY A 17 0.63 11.58 12.64
CA GLY A 17 1.78 11.64 13.55
C GLY A 17 2.78 10.48 13.38
N GLU A 18 2.74 9.79 12.24
CA GLU A 18 3.53 8.57 12.02
C GLU A 18 5.05 8.82 12.02
N TRP A 19 5.81 7.80 12.42
CA TRP A 19 7.26 7.85 12.38
C TRP A 19 7.76 7.99 10.94
N GLY A 20 8.75 8.85 10.72
CA GLY A 20 9.31 9.13 9.40
C GLY A 20 8.50 10.11 8.56
N ARG A 21 7.40 10.67 9.09
CA ARG A 21 6.71 11.79 8.43
C ARG A 21 7.62 13.00 8.30
N THR A 22 7.44 13.76 7.22
CA THR A 22 7.98 15.11 7.07
C THR A 22 6.93 16.13 7.48
N ALA A 23 7.29 17.06 8.35
CA ALA A 23 6.48 18.21 8.71
C ALA A 23 7.29 19.48 8.41
N LYS A 24 6.83 20.29 7.46
CA LYS A 24 7.46 21.57 7.09
C LYS A 24 6.64 22.72 7.65
N ASP A 25 7.32 23.83 7.99
CA ASP A 25 6.66 25.05 8.44
C ASP A 25 5.82 25.65 7.30
N PRO A 26 4.49 25.74 7.45
CA PRO A 26 3.60 26.36 6.47
C PRO A 26 4.03 27.74 5.98
N SER A 27 4.69 28.55 6.84
CA SER A 27 5.07 29.92 6.53
C SER A 27 6.21 30.03 5.50
N THR A 28 6.94 28.93 5.28
CA THR A 28 8.10 28.86 4.37
C THR A 28 7.77 28.23 3.02
N LEU A 29 6.52 27.80 2.81
CA LEU A 29 6.13 27.07 1.61
C LEU A 29 5.79 28.01 0.45
N ARG A 30 6.37 27.71 -0.72
CA ARG A 30 6.02 28.29 -2.03
C ARG A 30 4.89 27.52 -2.71
N ALA A 31 4.88 26.19 -2.55
CA ALA A 31 3.79 25.33 -3.03
C ALA A 31 3.57 24.10 -2.15
N ARG A 32 2.29 23.71 -1.99
CA ARG A 32 1.84 22.55 -1.23
C ARG A 32 1.06 21.58 -2.10
N LEU A 33 1.46 20.31 -2.05
CA LEU A 33 0.86 19.18 -2.76
C LEU A 33 0.14 18.24 -1.78
N ALA A 34 -1.10 17.91 -2.08
CA ALA A 34 -1.76 16.72 -1.55
C ALA A 34 -1.55 15.53 -2.48
N LEU A 35 -0.79 14.54 -2.05
CA LEU A 35 -0.65 13.23 -2.69
C LEU A 35 -1.82 12.33 -2.26
N ALA A 36 -2.86 12.32 -3.09
CA ALA A 36 -4.09 11.59 -2.86
C ALA A 36 -4.02 10.17 -3.44
N PHE A 37 -4.37 9.18 -2.61
CA PHE A 37 -4.59 7.81 -3.06
C PHE A 37 -6.09 7.49 -3.01
N PRO A 38 -6.73 7.15 -4.14
CA PRO A 38 -8.19 6.97 -4.26
C PRO A 38 -8.67 5.61 -3.71
N ASP A 39 -8.15 5.20 -2.56
CA ASP A 39 -8.53 4.00 -1.83
C ASP A 39 -8.20 4.18 -0.33
N PHE A 40 -8.52 3.19 0.50
CA PHE A 40 -8.27 3.24 1.93
C PHE A 40 -6.78 3.36 2.28
N TYR A 41 -6.53 3.92 3.47
CA TYR A 41 -5.21 4.13 4.04
C TYR A 41 -4.31 2.88 3.97
N GLU A 42 -4.82 1.70 4.33
CA GLU A 42 -4.05 0.45 4.33
C GLU A 42 -3.54 0.03 2.95
N VAL A 43 -4.29 0.36 1.90
CA VAL A 43 -3.90 0.11 0.50
C VAL A 43 -2.90 1.17 0.06
N GLY A 44 -3.24 2.45 0.25
CA GLY A 44 -2.40 3.55 -0.18
C GLY A 44 -1.03 3.59 0.49
N MET A 45 -0.95 3.24 1.78
CA MET A 45 0.34 3.12 2.49
C MET A 45 1.24 2.01 1.96
N SER A 46 0.69 1.02 1.25
CA SER A 46 1.44 -0.07 0.63
C SER A 46 2.06 0.34 -0.72
N TYR A 47 1.68 1.50 -1.27
CA TYR A 47 2.09 1.94 -2.59
C TYR A 47 3.44 2.68 -2.57
N VAL A 48 4.50 2.03 -3.05
CA VAL A 48 5.87 2.58 -3.07
C VAL A 48 5.99 3.82 -3.95
N GLY A 49 5.23 3.91 -5.05
CA GLY A 49 5.25 5.09 -5.92
C GLY A 49 4.90 6.38 -5.16
N GLY A 50 3.91 6.33 -4.27
CA GLY A 50 3.55 7.46 -3.41
C GLY A 50 4.66 7.86 -2.45
N ARG A 51 5.39 6.88 -1.89
CA ARG A 51 6.55 7.13 -1.01
C ARG A 51 7.71 7.78 -1.76
N ILE A 52 7.94 7.37 -3.01
CA ILE A 52 8.97 7.97 -3.89
C ILE A 52 8.63 9.42 -4.18
N LEU A 53 7.39 9.73 -4.58
CA LEU A 53 6.98 11.11 -4.88
C LEU A 53 6.98 11.99 -3.63
N TYR A 54 6.54 11.44 -2.49
CA TYR A 54 6.60 12.12 -1.20
C TYR A 54 8.03 12.55 -0.85
N GLU A 55 9.01 11.65 -1.02
CA GLU A 55 10.43 11.95 -0.81
C GLU A 55 10.95 13.00 -1.80
N ALA A 56 10.64 12.83 -3.09
CA ALA A 56 11.12 13.71 -4.14
C ALA A 56 10.74 15.17 -3.88
N VAL A 57 9.48 15.43 -3.50
CA VAL A 57 9.00 16.78 -3.17
C VAL A 57 9.55 17.26 -1.83
N ASN A 58 9.51 16.42 -0.79
CA ASN A 58 9.88 16.86 0.55
C ASN A 58 11.38 17.10 0.74
N ARG A 59 12.23 16.66 -0.18
CA ARG A 59 13.66 17.06 -0.21
C ARG A 59 13.90 18.49 -0.71
N VAL A 60 12.96 19.08 -1.44
CA VAL A 60 13.12 20.42 -2.03
C VAL A 60 12.68 21.50 -1.04
N GLU A 61 13.49 22.53 -0.84
CA GLU A 61 13.17 23.64 0.05
C GLU A 61 11.98 24.46 -0.49
N GLY A 62 11.07 24.86 0.41
CA GLY A 62 9.85 25.58 0.05
C GLY A 62 8.74 24.75 -0.62
N LEU A 63 8.94 23.47 -0.92
CA LEU A 63 7.88 22.58 -1.42
C LEU A 63 7.46 21.58 -0.35
N ALA A 64 6.18 21.26 -0.24
CA ALA A 64 5.70 20.22 0.67
C ALA A 64 4.77 19.24 -0.04
N ALA A 65 4.97 17.93 0.22
CA ALA A 65 4.02 16.89 -0.12
C ALA A 65 3.42 16.30 1.16
N GLU A 66 2.10 16.19 1.18
CA GLU A 66 1.32 15.61 2.26
C GLU A 66 0.38 14.54 1.72
N ARG A 67 0.10 13.50 2.49
CA ARG A 67 -0.70 12.35 2.07
C ARG A 67 -2.18 12.60 2.27
N ALA A 68 -3.02 12.06 1.39
CA ALA A 68 -4.46 12.01 1.56
C ALA A 68 -5.01 10.67 1.06
N PHE A 69 -6.03 10.13 1.74
CA PHE A 69 -6.63 8.84 1.43
C PHE A 69 -8.15 8.96 1.38
N ALA A 70 -8.81 8.05 0.67
CA ALA A 70 -10.26 7.97 0.72
C ALA A 70 -10.70 7.50 2.11
N PRO A 71 -11.56 8.25 2.83
CA PRO A 71 -12.02 7.86 4.15
C PRO A 71 -13.00 6.68 4.10
N ALA A 72 -13.06 5.92 5.19
CA ALA A 72 -14.06 4.87 5.39
C ALA A 72 -15.46 5.44 5.67
N ASP A 73 -16.49 4.62 5.48
CA ASP A 73 -17.90 5.04 5.55
C ASP A 73 -18.27 5.70 6.90
N ASP A 74 -17.71 5.23 8.02
CA ASP A 74 -17.92 5.80 9.35
C ASP A 74 -17.30 7.20 9.48
N ALA A 75 -16.08 7.37 8.97
CA ALA A 75 -15.43 8.68 8.88
C ALA A 75 -16.22 9.64 7.96
N VAL A 76 -16.69 9.16 6.81
CA VAL A 76 -17.54 9.95 5.89
C VAL A 76 -18.82 10.41 6.57
N ALA A 77 -19.48 9.54 7.34
CA ALA A 77 -20.69 9.90 8.06
C ALA A 77 -20.43 11.05 9.06
N VAL A 78 -19.36 10.96 9.86
CA VAL A 78 -18.98 12.01 10.82
C VAL A 78 -18.57 13.30 10.11
N MET A 79 -17.84 13.21 8.99
CA MET A 79 -17.47 14.37 8.18
C MET A 79 -18.70 15.11 7.66
N ARG A 80 -19.67 14.37 7.10
CA ARG A 80 -20.92 14.94 6.57
C ARG A 80 -21.78 15.56 7.67
N GLU A 81 -21.89 14.90 8.82
CA GLU A 81 -22.61 15.41 9.99
C GLU A 81 -22.03 16.73 10.51
N THR A 82 -20.69 16.85 10.52
CA THR A 82 -19.99 18.03 11.05
C THR A 82 -19.67 19.10 10.01
N GLY A 83 -19.90 18.84 8.72
CA GLY A 83 -19.48 19.70 7.62
C GLY A 83 -17.96 19.76 7.39
N THR A 84 -17.19 18.85 8.00
CA THR A 84 -15.73 18.81 7.89
C THR A 84 -15.29 18.35 6.51
N LYS A 85 -14.37 19.10 5.88
CA LYS A 85 -13.81 18.77 4.57
C LYS A 85 -12.67 17.78 4.66
N LEU A 86 -12.48 17.00 3.59
CA LEU A 86 -11.32 16.12 3.45
C LEU A 86 -10.03 16.97 3.46
N ALA A 87 -9.01 16.47 4.15
CA ALA A 87 -7.78 17.19 4.43
C ALA A 87 -6.55 16.27 4.33
N CYS A 88 -5.38 16.90 4.19
CA CYS A 88 -4.08 16.25 4.25
C CYS A 88 -3.82 15.64 5.62
N LEU A 89 -3.13 14.51 5.65
CA LEU A 89 -2.89 13.75 6.86
C LEU A 89 -1.89 14.46 7.80
N GLU A 90 -0.80 15.03 7.26
CA GLU A 90 0.30 15.62 8.02
C GLU A 90 -0.03 16.95 8.71
N SER A 91 -0.82 17.81 8.07
CA SER A 91 -1.14 19.15 8.60
C SER A 91 -2.61 19.36 8.91
N ASP A 92 -3.50 18.45 8.51
CA ASP A 92 -4.95 18.65 8.51
C ASP A 92 -5.41 19.83 7.62
N THR A 93 -4.58 20.23 6.64
CA THR A 93 -4.95 21.24 5.62
C THR A 93 -6.06 20.71 4.72
N PRO A 94 -7.21 21.39 4.57
CA PRO A 94 -8.26 21.01 3.61
C PRO A 94 -7.70 20.89 2.19
N LEU A 95 -8.08 19.86 1.43
CA LEU A 95 -7.51 19.63 0.09
C LEU A 95 -7.74 20.81 -0.86
N ALA A 96 -8.87 21.52 -0.73
CA ALA A 96 -9.18 22.71 -1.50
C ALA A 96 -8.24 23.91 -1.22
N ALA A 97 -7.51 23.88 -0.10
CA ALA A 97 -6.53 24.90 0.28
C ALA A 97 -5.08 24.54 -0.11
N CYS A 98 -4.86 23.39 -0.74
CA CYS A 98 -3.57 23.06 -1.36
C CYS A 98 -3.42 23.79 -2.70
N ASP A 99 -2.20 23.82 -3.22
CA ASP A 99 -1.94 24.35 -4.57
C ASP A 99 -2.19 23.28 -5.63
N VAL A 100 -1.91 22.03 -5.28
CA VAL A 100 -2.07 20.86 -6.14
C VAL A 100 -2.68 19.70 -5.34
N VAL A 101 -3.63 18.99 -5.94
CA VAL A 101 -4.13 17.70 -5.46
C VAL A 101 -3.82 16.66 -6.54
N ALA A 102 -2.86 15.77 -6.30
CA ALA A 102 -2.43 14.76 -7.26
C ALA A 102 -2.92 13.36 -6.87
N PHE A 103 -3.63 12.70 -7.79
CA PHE A 103 -4.19 11.37 -7.60
C PHE A 103 -3.35 10.28 -8.24
N HIS A 104 -3.19 9.16 -7.53
CA HIS A 104 -2.63 7.92 -8.10
C HIS A 104 -3.73 7.09 -8.79
N LEU A 105 -3.79 7.12 -10.12
CA LEU A 105 -4.66 6.27 -10.93
C LEU A 105 -4.00 4.92 -11.22
N THR A 106 -4.13 3.99 -10.28
CA THR A 106 -3.49 2.67 -10.32
C THR A 106 -4.27 1.64 -11.15
N HIS A 107 -5.60 1.75 -11.22
CA HIS A 107 -6.50 0.90 -12.00
C HIS A 107 -7.81 1.63 -12.31
N GLU A 108 -8.57 1.16 -13.30
CA GLU A 108 -9.79 1.80 -13.78
C GLU A 108 -10.91 1.81 -12.72
N LEU A 109 -10.97 0.79 -11.86
CA LEU A 109 -12.00 0.66 -10.83
C LEU A 109 -11.89 1.67 -9.67
N CYS A 110 -10.90 2.57 -9.66
CA CYS A 110 -10.78 3.64 -8.66
C CYS A 110 -11.39 4.99 -9.11
N TYR A 111 -11.89 5.10 -10.34
CA TYR A 111 -12.33 6.36 -10.92
C TYR A 111 -13.40 7.09 -10.11
N THR A 112 -14.40 6.36 -9.59
CA THR A 112 -15.45 6.94 -8.74
C THR A 112 -14.94 7.35 -7.36
N SER A 113 -13.91 6.66 -6.83
CA SER A 113 -13.25 7.04 -5.57
C SER A 113 -12.53 8.39 -5.69
N VAL A 114 -11.99 8.73 -6.87
CA VAL A 114 -11.45 10.07 -7.13
C VAL A 114 -12.55 11.13 -6.99
N LEU A 115 -13.70 10.94 -7.66
CA LEU A 115 -14.82 11.87 -7.57
C LEU A 115 -15.35 11.99 -6.14
N HIS A 116 -15.35 10.88 -5.40
CA HIS A 116 -15.73 10.88 -3.99
C HIS A 116 -14.79 11.73 -3.13
N MET A 117 -13.48 11.66 -3.34
CA MET A 117 -12.53 12.51 -2.61
C MET A 117 -12.69 13.99 -2.98
N LEU A 118 -12.96 14.31 -4.26
CA LEU A 118 -13.24 15.68 -4.69
C LEU A 118 -14.53 16.22 -4.03
N ASP A 119 -15.60 15.41 -3.94
CA ASP A 119 -16.86 15.75 -3.26
C ASP A 119 -16.63 16.09 -1.79
N LEU A 120 -15.92 15.22 -1.06
CA LEU A 120 -15.60 15.42 0.35
C LEU A 120 -14.69 16.62 0.59
N ALA A 121 -13.85 16.97 -0.39
CA ALA A 121 -13.03 18.18 -0.36
C ALA A 121 -13.81 19.45 -0.74
N GLY A 122 -14.98 19.32 -1.37
CA GLY A 122 -15.74 20.43 -1.94
C GLY A 122 -15.12 20.99 -3.23
N ILE A 123 -14.30 20.23 -3.93
CA ILE A 123 -13.64 20.63 -5.19
C ILE A 123 -14.54 20.23 -6.37
N PRO A 124 -14.83 21.12 -7.34
CA PRO A 124 -15.60 20.78 -8.53
C PRO A 124 -14.96 19.65 -9.34
N PHE A 125 -15.76 18.70 -9.82
CA PHE A 125 -15.28 17.51 -10.52
C PHE A 125 -14.62 17.83 -11.86
N ARG A 126 -15.28 18.68 -12.66
CA ARG A 126 -14.84 19.00 -14.03
C ARG A 126 -13.76 20.08 -14.03
N SER A 127 -12.69 19.87 -14.79
CA SER A 127 -11.61 20.85 -14.94
C SER A 127 -12.12 22.18 -15.49
N ALA A 128 -13.02 22.15 -16.48
CA ALA A 128 -13.67 23.33 -17.04
C ALA A 128 -14.40 24.17 -15.97
N GLN A 129 -15.11 23.53 -15.04
CA GLN A 129 -15.81 24.22 -13.95
C GLN A 129 -14.83 24.86 -12.97
N ARG A 130 -13.71 24.17 -12.66
CA ARG A 130 -12.65 24.74 -11.82
C ARG A 130 -11.98 25.95 -12.49
N ALA A 131 -11.74 25.88 -13.80
CA ALA A 131 -11.15 26.96 -14.57
C ALA A 131 -12.06 28.20 -14.61
N GLU A 132 -13.37 28.00 -14.80
CA GLU A 132 -14.37 29.09 -14.81
C GLU A 132 -14.50 29.79 -13.46
N GLN A 133 -14.60 29.01 -12.37
CA GLN A 133 -14.81 29.56 -11.03
C GLN A 133 -13.54 30.20 -10.44
N GLY A 134 -12.35 29.73 -10.84
CA GLY A 134 -11.07 30.18 -10.29
C GLY A 134 -10.86 29.76 -8.83
N GLY A 135 -9.65 30.00 -8.31
CA GLY A 135 -9.33 29.77 -6.89
C GLY A 135 -9.19 28.31 -6.45
N TRP A 136 -9.30 27.35 -7.36
CA TRP A 136 -9.16 25.91 -7.08
C TRP A 136 -7.72 25.40 -7.31
N PRO A 137 -7.27 24.39 -6.55
CA PRO A 137 -6.00 23.71 -6.83
C PRO A 137 -5.95 23.17 -8.26
N LEU A 138 -4.74 22.95 -8.77
CA LEU A 138 -4.58 22.03 -9.90
C LEU A 138 -4.92 20.62 -9.43
N VAL A 139 -5.87 19.96 -10.10
CA VAL A 139 -6.16 18.56 -9.89
C VAL A 139 -5.37 17.76 -10.92
N VAL A 140 -4.44 16.96 -10.42
CA VAL A 140 -3.45 16.24 -11.21
C VAL A 140 -3.68 14.73 -11.06
N ALA A 141 -3.35 13.94 -12.07
CA ALA A 141 -3.27 12.48 -11.95
C ALA A 141 -1.92 11.96 -12.41
N GLY A 142 -1.55 10.78 -11.93
CA GLY A 142 -0.46 9.97 -12.49
C GLY A 142 -0.73 8.49 -12.26
N GLY A 143 0.23 7.63 -12.60
CA GLY A 143 0.09 6.19 -12.47
C GLY A 143 -0.23 5.49 -13.79
N GLY A 144 -0.41 4.17 -13.74
CA GLY A 144 -0.50 3.33 -14.94
C GLY A 144 -1.66 3.72 -15.87
N CYS A 145 -2.83 4.06 -15.31
CA CYS A 145 -4.00 4.43 -16.11
C CYS A 145 -3.87 5.79 -16.80
N ALA A 146 -2.86 6.61 -16.49
CA ALA A 146 -2.62 7.84 -17.23
C ALA A 146 -2.29 7.58 -18.71
N PHE A 147 -1.82 6.38 -19.07
CA PHE A 147 -1.62 5.97 -20.47
C PHE A 147 -2.92 5.64 -21.23
N ASN A 148 -4.07 5.60 -20.54
CA ASN A 148 -5.42 5.63 -21.11
C ASN A 148 -6.23 6.70 -20.37
N ALA A 149 -5.82 7.95 -20.56
CA ALA A 149 -6.31 9.09 -19.81
C ALA A 149 -7.75 9.49 -20.14
N GLU A 150 -8.20 9.28 -21.38
CA GLU A 150 -9.41 9.91 -21.92
C GLU A 150 -10.69 9.71 -21.10
N PRO A 151 -11.00 8.51 -20.55
CA PRO A 151 -12.18 8.32 -19.70
C PRO A 151 -12.22 9.24 -18.48
N MET A 152 -11.04 9.70 -18.02
CA MET A 152 -10.88 10.58 -16.86
C MET A 152 -10.43 12.00 -17.21
N ALA A 153 -10.04 12.26 -18.46
CA ALA A 153 -9.48 13.53 -18.91
C ALA A 153 -10.32 14.76 -18.53
N PRO A 154 -11.68 14.75 -18.57
CA PRO A 154 -12.48 15.90 -18.17
C PRO A 154 -12.42 16.27 -16.68
N PHE A 155 -11.87 15.40 -15.81
CA PHE A 155 -11.78 15.63 -14.37
C PHE A 155 -10.43 16.19 -13.93
N PHE A 156 -9.41 16.14 -14.78
CA PHE A 156 -8.04 16.52 -14.45
C PHE A 156 -7.60 17.75 -15.24
N ASP A 157 -6.81 18.59 -14.59
CA ASP A 157 -6.14 19.72 -15.23
C ASP A 157 -4.87 19.26 -15.96
N VAL A 158 -4.14 18.32 -15.35
CA VAL A 158 -2.90 17.75 -15.88
C VAL A 158 -2.82 16.27 -15.50
N MET A 159 -2.31 15.42 -16.39
CA MET A 159 -2.04 14.01 -16.12
C MET A 159 -0.58 13.69 -16.46
N VAL A 160 0.13 13.06 -15.54
CA VAL A 160 1.56 12.77 -15.64
C VAL A 160 1.77 11.35 -16.16
N LEU A 161 2.44 11.23 -17.31
CA LEU A 161 2.84 10.00 -17.96
C LEU A 161 4.26 9.60 -17.57
N GLY A 162 4.46 8.34 -17.17
CA GLY A 162 5.78 7.78 -16.92
C GLY A 162 6.32 8.03 -15.51
N ASP A 163 7.61 8.31 -15.40
CA ASP A 163 8.31 8.43 -14.12
C ASP A 163 8.03 9.81 -13.47
N GLY A 164 7.59 9.80 -12.21
CA GLY A 164 7.07 10.99 -11.55
C GLY A 164 8.09 11.76 -10.71
N GLU A 165 9.26 11.21 -10.41
CA GLU A 165 10.22 11.76 -9.44
C GLU A 165 10.62 13.20 -9.75
N LYS A 166 11.01 13.45 -11.00
CA LYS A 166 11.36 14.79 -11.47
C LYS A 166 10.10 15.58 -11.86
N ALA A 167 9.17 14.92 -12.56
CA ALA A 167 7.97 15.58 -13.08
C ALA A 167 7.11 16.23 -11.98
N ILE A 168 6.95 15.58 -10.83
CA ILE A 168 6.15 16.16 -9.74
C ILE A 168 6.82 17.41 -9.13
N VAL A 169 8.15 17.43 -9.09
CA VAL A 169 8.93 18.58 -8.62
C VAL A 169 8.84 19.72 -9.64
N ASP A 170 9.07 19.42 -10.92
CA ASP A 170 8.95 20.41 -12.00
C ASP A 170 7.55 21.05 -12.04
N LEU A 171 6.51 20.25 -11.80
CA LEU A 171 5.13 20.73 -11.71
C LEU A 171 4.96 21.73 -10.55
N LEU A 172 5.46 21.39 -9.36
CA LEU A 172 5.33 22.26 -8.19
C LEU A 172 6.19 23.53 -8.29
N GLU A 173 7.36 23.44 -8.89
CA GLU A 173 8.18 24.62 -9.20
C GLU A 173 7.47 25.54 -10.20
N ALA A 174 6.84 24.99 -11.25
CA ALA A 174 6.05 25.76 -12.20
C ALA A 174 4.84 26.43 -11.51
N VAL A 175 4.16 25.71 -10.60
CA VAL A 175 3.06 26.26 -9.78
C VAL A 175 3.55 27.40 -8.89
N ALA A 176 4.67 27.21 -8.18
CA ALA A 176 5.27 28.24 -7.33
C ALA A 176 5.63 29.49 -8.15
N ALA A 177 6.34 29.32 -9.26
CA ALA A 177 6.74 30.42 -10.14
C ALA A 177 5.52 31.15 -10.75
N ALA A 178 4.46 30.42 -11.11
CA ALA A 178 3.22 31.02 -11.61
C ALA A 178 2.54 31.89 -10.54
N ARG A 179 2.53 31.46 -9.27
CA ARG A 179 1.99 32.25 -8.16
C ARG A 179 2.81 33.52 -7.91
N GLU A 180 4.13 33.40 -7.91
CA GLU A 180 5.05 34.52 -7.69
C GLU A 180 4.96 35.58 -8.80
N SER A 181 4.82 35.13 -10.05
CA SER A 181 4.71 36.02 -11.22
C SER A 181 3.29 36.51 -11.52
N GLY A 182 2.27 35.94 -10.88
CA GLY A 182 0.87 36.19 -11.21
C GLY A 182 0.42 35.62 -12.56
N ALA A 183 1.10 34.59 -13.07
CA ALA A 183 0.73 33.95 -14.32
C ALA A 183 -0.67 33.30 -14.22
N SER A 184 -1.43 33.40 -15.31
CA SER A 184 -2.74 32.77 -15.40
C SER A 184 -2.64 31.24 -15.39
N ARG A 185 -3.73 30.57 -15.01
CA ARG A 185 -3.84 29.10 -15.07
C ARG A 185 -3.51 28.57 -16.47
N ARG A 186 -3.99 29.25 -17.53
CA ARG A 186 -3.74 28.86 -18.92
C ARG A 186 -2.24 28.93 -19.27
N GLN A 187 -1.54 29.98 -18.85
CA GLN A 187 -0.09 30.11 -19.06
C GLN A 187 0.69 29.02 -18.31
N LEU A 188 0.31 28.71 -17.07
CA LEU A 188 0.90 27.59 -16.33
C LEU A 188 0.70 26.26 -17.08
N LEU A 189 -0.49 26.00 -17.61
CA LEU A 189 -0.77 24.79 -18.39
C LEU A 189 0.05 24.72 -19.69
N GLU A 190 0.30 25.85 -20.37
CA GLU A 190 1.20 25.91 -21.54
C GLU A 190 2.66 25.58 -21.18
N ILE A 191 3.14 26.11 -20.04
CA ILE A 191 4.48 25.81 -19.53
C ILE A 191 4.60 24.31 -19.25
N LEU A 192 3.59 23.72 -18.61
CA LEU A 192 3.57 22.28 -18.33
C LEU A 192 3.51 21.45 -19.63
N ALA A 193 2.68 21.83 -20.61
CA ALA A 193 2.55 21.13 -21.89
C ALA A 193 3.85 21.11 -22.70
N ALA A 194 4.74 22.09 -22.52
CA ALA A 194 6.05 22.12 -23.16
C ALA A 194 7.06 21.11 -22.57
N MET A 195 6.75 20.50 -21.41
CA MET A 195 7.62 19.55 -20.73
C MET A 195 7.18 18.09 -20.96
N PRO A 196 8.12 17.14 -21.13
CA PRO A 196 7.78 15.72 -21.24
C PRO A 196 7.02 15.21 -20.02
N GLY A 197 6.04 14.35 -20.26
CA GLY A 197 5.24 13.67 -19.25
C GLY A 197 3.93 14.36 -18.91
N PHE A 198 3.74 15.65 -19.19
CA PHE A 198 2.50 16.32 -18.85
C PHE A 198 1.52 16.27 -20.00
N TYR A 199 0.42 15.54 -19.83
CA TYR A 199 -0.77 15.59 -20.67
C TYR A 199 -1.75 16.63 -20.11
N VAL A 200 -2.13 17.63 -20.90
CA VAL A 200 -3.11 18.66 -20.54
C VAL A 200 -4.40 18.46 -21.34
N PRO A 201 -5.46 17.88 -20.75
CA PRO A 201 -6.71 17.55 -21.45
C PRO A 201 -7.38 18.70 -22.21
N GLU A 202 -7.29 19.93 -21.69
CA GLU A 202 -7.90 21.12 -22.30
C GLU A 202 -7.34 21.41 -23.70
N PHE A 203 -6.13 20.96 -24.02
CA PHE A 203 -5.50 21.22 -25.32
C PHE A 203 -5.81 20.13 -26.34
N PHE A 204 -6.77 19.26 -26.07
CA PHE A 204 -7.19 18.21 -26.99
C PHE A 204 -8.70 18.13 -27.08
N GLU A 205 -9.19 17.97 -28.30
CA GLU A 205 -10.55 17.54 -28.60
C GLU A 205 -10.57 16.03 -28.83
N PHE A 206 -11.68 15.41 -28.43
CA PHE A 206 -11.92 13.99 -28.63
C PHE A 206 -13.17 13.82 -29.48
N ASP A 207 -13.06 13.01 -30.54
CA ASP A 207 -14.18 12.56 -31.36
C ASP A 207 -14.11 11.02 -31.53
N PRO A 208 -15.19 10.27 -31.29
CA PRO A 208 -15.16 8.81 -31.36
C PRO A 208 -14.73 8.22 -32.71
N GLU A 209 -14.99 8.93 -33.82
CA GLU A 209 -14.72 8.44 -35.18
C GLU A 209 -13.32 8.84 -35.66
N THR A 210 -12.90 10.06 -35.34
CA THR A 210 -11.66 10.67 -35.84
C THR A 210 -10.52 10.66 -34.83
N GLY A 211 -10.80 10.33 -33.57
CA GLY A 211 -9.82 10.20 -32.50
C GLY A 211 -9.52 11.51 -31.77
N VAL A 212 -8.30 11.62 -31.26
CA VAL A 212 -7.85 12.78 -30.48
C VAL A 212 -7.12 13.78 -31.37
N ARG A 213 -7.49 15.06 -31.27
CA ARG A 213 -6.88 16.15 -32.03
C ARG A 213 -6.35 17.22 -31.09
N SER A 214 -5.10 17.62 -31.26
CA SER A 214 -4.51 18.73 -30.50
C SER A 214 -5.03 20.08 -30.97
N LEU A 215 -5.25 20.96 -29.99
CA LEU A 215 -5.62 22.37 -30.15
C LEU A 215 -4.42 23.30 -30.02
N LEU A 216 -3.27 22.78 -29.57
CA LEU A 216 -2.04 23.53 -29.36
C LEU A 216 -0.98 23.09 -30.37
N PRO A 217 -0.55 23.96 -31.31
CA PRO A 217 0.48 23.61 -32.29
C PRO A 217 1.78 23.15 -31.65
N GLY A 218 2.37 22.06 -32.16
CA GLY A 218 3.60 21.46 -31.62
C GLY A 218 3.38 20.58 -30.38
N TYR A 219 2.13 20.37 -29.99
CA TYR A 219 1.72 19.52 -28.86
C TYR A 219 0.72 18.45 -29.33
N GLU A 220 1.00 17.82 -30.48
CA GLU A 220 0.17 16.76 -31.05
C GLU A 220 0.38 15.41 -30.36
N ARG A 221 1.48 15.26 -29.62
CA ARG A 221 1.87 14.04 -28.95
C ARG A 221 2.53 14.36 -27.61
N VAL A 222 2.15 13.60 -26.59
CA VAL A 222 2.69 13.71 -25.23
C VAL A 222 3.57 12.51 -24.95
N ASP A 223 4.88 12.73 -24.86
CA ASP A 223 5.82 11.68 -24.50
C ASP A 223 5.90 11.51 -22.99
N LYS A 224 6.09 10.27 -22.52
CA LYS A 224 6.28 10.00 -21.09
C LYS A 224 7.55 10.68 -20.53
N ALA A 225 7.48 11.09 -19.27
CA ALA A 225 8.67 11.39 -18.49
C ALA A 225 9.44 10.09 -18.20
N ILE A 226 10.77 10.16 -18.18
CA ILE A 226 11.64 9.01 -17.93
C ILE A 226 12.86 9.38 -17.09
N VAL A 227 13.08 8.60 -16.04
CA VAL A 227 14.30 8.61 -15.22
C VAL A 227 15.29 7.63 -15.85
N ALA A 228 16.28 8.14 -16.58
CA ALA A 228 17.25 7.28 -17.28
C ALA A 228 18.18 6.50 -16.32
N ASP A 229 18.40 7.02 -15.12
CA ASP A 229 19.26 6.44 -14.07
C ASP A 229 18.55 6.48 -12.72
N LEU A 230 18.22 5.31 -12.16
CA LEU A 230 17.48 5.25 -10.90
C LEU A 230 18.33 5.70 -9.71
N ASP A 231 19.66 5.56 -9.76
CA ASP A 231 20.54 5.96 -8.67
C ASP A 231 20.64 7.47 -8.53
N ALA A 232 20.39 8.21 -9.63
CA ALA A 232 20.32 9.67 -9.63
C ALA A 232 18.96 10.21 -9.13
N ALA A 233 17.93 9.36 -9.06
CA ALA A 233 16.60 9.75 -8.61
C ALA A 233 16.43 9.53 -7.09
N PRO A 234 15.70 10.43 -6.40
CA PRO A 234 15.45 10.28 -4.97
C PRO A 234 14.66 9.00 -4.68
N PHE A 235 15.03 8.33 -3.58
CA PHE A 235 14.30 7.19 -3.05
C PHE A 235 14.25 7.27 -1.53
N PRO A 236 13.09 7.00 -0.88
CA PRO A 236 12.92 7.16 0.55
C PRO A 236 13.69 6.08 1.32
N ALA A 237 14.85 6.46 1.88
CA ALA A 237 15.53 5.64 2.89
C ALA A 237 14.71 5.60 4.19
N CYS A 238 14.17 6.73 4.63
CA CYS A 238 13.25 6.79 5.77
C CYS A 238 11.79 6.75 5.29
N GLN A 239 11.24 5.55 5.12
CA GLN A 239 9.84 5.40 4.73
C GLN A 239 8.92 5.69 5.92
N VAL A 240 7.82 6.40 5.69
CA VAL A 240 6.80 6.62 6.72
C VAL A 240 6.26 5.26 7.20
N VAL A 241 6.33 5.03 8.51
CA VAL A 241 5.91 3.77 9.13
C VAL A 241 4.47 3.92 9.62
N PRO A 242 3.49 3.25 8.98
CA PRO A 242 2.09 3.41 9.33
C PRO A 242 1.80 2.89 10.74
N PHE A 243 0.88 3.54 11.45
CA PHE A 243 0.36 3.01 12.72
C PHE A 243 -0.58 1.82 12.46
N ALA A 244 -1.59 2.03 11.62
CA ALA A 244 -2.49 0.97 11.18
C ALA A 244 -1.76 -0.03 10.29
N GLN A 245 -2.22 -1.28 10.27
CA GLN A 245 -1.60 -2.31 9.44
C GLN A 245 -1.88 -2.05 7.97
N ALA A 246 -0.84 -1.74 7.20
CA ALA A 246 -0.91 -1.68 5.75
C ALA A 246 -1.04 -3.10 5.15
N VAL A 247 -1.59 -3.20 3.93
CA VAL A 247 -1.68 -4.48 3.19
C VAL A 247 -0.30 -5.13 3.00
N HIS A 248 0.71 -4.30 2.71
CA HIS A 248 2.12 -4.69 2.68
C HIS A 248 2.93 -3.88 3.70
N ASP A 249 2.90 -4.31 4.96
CA ASP A 249 3.56 -3.64 6.08
C ASP A 249 5.04 -4.09 6.23
N ARG A 250 5.89 -3.63 5.30
CA ARG A 250 7.31 -4.02 5.20
C ARG A 250 8.17 -2.93 4.56
N LEU A 251 9.48 -2.99 4.76
CA LEU A 251 10.43 -2.15 4.02
C LEU A 251 10.50 -2.62 2.57
N SER A 252 10.02 -1.80 1.64
CA SER A 252 10.03 -2.13 0.21
C SER A 252 11.08 -1.31 -0.51
N ILE A 253 12.00 -1.97 -1.23
CA ILE A 253 13.09 -1.32 -1.97
C ILE A 253 12.92 -1.65 -3.45
N GLU A 254 12.78 -0.63 -4.30
CA GLU A 254 12.72 -0.82 -5.75
C GLU A 254 14.12 -1.12 -6.29
N ILE A 255 14.38 -2.38 -6.64
CA ILE A 255 15.69 -2.81 -7.16
C ILE A 255 15.84 -2.55 -8.66
N ALA A 256 14.73 -2.53 -9.39
CA ALA A 256 14.70 -2.28 -10.82
C ALA A 256 13.34 -1.78 -11.30
N ARG A 257 13.36 -0.93 -12.32
CA ARG A 257 12.17 -0.44 -13.04
C ARG A 257 12.21 -0.87 -14.50
N GLY A 258 11.07 -1.32 -15.01
CA GLY A 258 10.95 -1.84 -16.38
C GLY A 258 11.27 -3.32 -16.51
N CYS A 259 10.89 -3.90 -17.65
CA CYS A 259 11.11 -5.31 -17.97
C CYS A 259 11.24 -5.47 -19.49
N THR A 260 12.19 -6.30 -19.94
CA THR A 260 12.49 -6.53 -21.37
C THR A 260 11.95 -7.85 -21.91
N ARG A 261 11.37 -8.71 -21.05
CA ARG A 261 10.84 -10.04 -21.41
C ARG A 261 9.79 -10.01 -22.54
N GLY A 262 9.09 -8.89 -22.70
CA GLY A 262 8.22 -8.67 -23.86
C GLY A 262 6.93 -9.49 -23.87
N CYS A 263 6.38 -9.83 -22.70
CA CYS A 263 5.04 -10.42 -22.60
C CYS A 263 4.01 -9.51 -23.30
N ARG A 264 3.26 -10.06 -24.25
CA ARG A 264 2.42 -9.28 -25.19
C ARG A 264 1.13 -8.71 -24.58
N PHE A 265 0.73 -9.20 -23.42
CA PHE A 265 -0.39 -8.68 -22.64
C PHE A 265 0.04 -7.65 -21.58
N CYS A 266 1.34 -7.57 -21.26
CA CYS A 266 1.80 -6.90 -20.06
C CYS A 266 1.95 -5.39 -20.29
N HIS A 267 0.99 -4.61 -19.81
CA HIS A 267 1.03 -3.15 -19.87
C HIS A 267 2.32 -2.57 -19.26
N ALA A 268 2.63 -2.95 -18.01
CA ALA A 268 3.83 -2.53 -17.31
C ALA A 268 5.13 -2.87 -18.06
N GLY A 269 5.18 -4.05 -18.71
CA GLY A 269 6.33 -4.49 -19.51
C GLY A 269 6.55 -3.69 -20.80
N MET A 270 5.57 -2.93 -21.25
CA MET A 270 5.69 -2.00 -22.38
C MET A 270 5.97 -0.58 -21.90
N VAL A 271 5.15 -0.05 -20.99
CA VAL A 271 5.21 1.38 -20.62
C VAL A 271 6.43 1.76 -19.80
N TYR A 272 6.99 0.84 -19.01
CA TYR A 272 8.18 1.13 -18.17
C TYR A 272 9.53 0.87 -18.85
N ARG A 273 9.55 0.50 -20.14
CA ARG A 273 10.81 0.26 -20.87
C ARG A 273 11.70 1.52 -20.90
N PRO A 274 13.04 1.35 -20.91
CA PRO A 274 13.80 0.09 -20.79
C PRO A 274 13.97 -0.36 -19.33
N VAL A 275 14.57 -1.54 -19.12
CA VAL A 275 14.95 -2.00 -17.77
C VAL A 275 16.10 -1.17 -17.21
N ARG A 276 15.94 -0.69 -15.97
CA ARG A 276 16.93 0.10 -15.25
C ARG A 276 17.06 -0.49 -13.86
N GLU A 277 18.22 -1.00 -13.53
CA GLU A 277 18.57 -1.53 -12.21
C GLU A 277 19.24 -0.45 -11.37
N ARG A 278 18.96 -0.45 -10.05
CA ARG A 278 19.79 0.27 -9.08
C ARG A 278 21.11 -0.45 -8.88
N SER A 279 22.17 0.30 -8.61
CA SER A 279 23.47 -0.33 -8.35
C SER A 279 23.49 -1.05 -6.99
N LEU A 280 24.32 -2.10 -6.87
CA LEU A 280 24.52 -2.79 -5.59
C LEU A 280 24.90 -1.85 -4.44
N PRO A 281 25.84 -0.88 -4.59
CA PRO A 281 26.17 0.06 -3.51
C PRO A 281 24.97 0.93 -3.09
N ALA A 282 24.16 1.39 -4.04
CA ALA A 282 22.95 2.13 -3.73
C ALA A 282 21.95 1.27 -2.94
N LEU A 283 21.78 0.00 -3.33
CA LEU A 283 20.88 -0.94 -2.65
C LEU A 283 21.36 -1.31 -1.24
N GLU A 284 22.66 -1.52 -1.05
CA GLU A 284 23.24 -1.78 0.28
C GLU A 284 22.95 -0.63 1.23
N ASN A 285 23.16 0.61 0.79
CA ASN A 285 22.85 1.82 1.58
C ASN A 285 21.36 1.93 1.87
N LEU A 286 20.49 1.69 0.88
CA LEU A 286 19.03 1.76 1.05
C LEU A 286 18.50 0.70 2.02
N VAL A 287 19.01 -0.54 1.96
CA VAL A 287 18.68 -1.59 2.93
C VAL A 287 19.16 -1.16 4.31
N ALA A 288 20.39 -0.65 4.39
CA ALA A 288 21.03 -0.37 5.66
C ALA A 288 20.38 0.79 6.41
N GLU A 289 20.17 1.91 5.74
CA GLU A 289 19.46 3.06 6.28
C GLU A 289 17.97 2.75 6.47
N GLY A 290 17.35 2.07 5.52
CA GLY A 290 15.94 1.72 5.57
C GLY A 290 15.57 0.92 6.81
N LEU A 291 16.27 -0.18 7.07
CA LEU A 291 16.02 -1.01 8.27
C LEU A 291 16.35 -0.23 9.55
N GLY A 292 17.46 0.52 9.57
CA GLY A 292 17.87 1.29 10.74
C GLY A 292 16.92 2.42 11.11
N ARG A 293 16.35 3.12 10.11
CA ARG A 293 15.49 4.28 10.31
C ARG A 293 14.01 3.94 10.48
N THR A 294 13.56 2.81 9.96
CA THR A 294 12.15 2.38 10.07
C THR A 294 11.93 1.37 11.19
N GLY A 295 12.92 0.51 11.45
CA GLY A 295 12.78 -0.61 12.37
C GLY A 295 11.93 -1.76 11.83
N TYR A 296 11.66 -1.82 10.52
CA TYR A 296 10.87 -2.88 9.91
C TYR A 296 11.47 -4.28 10.16
N GLU A 297 10.58 -5.23 10.40
CA GLU A 297 10.86 -6.65 10.64
C GLU A 297 10.77 -7.51 9.36
N GLU A 298 10.43 -6.91 8.22
CA GLU A 298 10.40 -7.54 6.90
C GLU A 298 10.98 -6.60 5.82
N LEU A 299 11.82 -7.15 4.95
CA LEU A 299 12.42 -6.52 3.78
C LEU A 299 11.85 -7.17 2.51
N SER A 300 11.49 -6.37 1.52
CA SER A 300 11.04 -6.84 0.20
C SER A 300 11.74 -6.11 -0.94
N PHE A 301 12.26 -6.90 -1.88
CA PHE A 301 12.83 -6.37 -3.12
C PHE A 301 11.75 -6.29 -4.21
N LEU A 302 11.42 -5.07 -4.59
CA LEU A 302 10.36 -4.74 -5.53
C LEU A 302 10.91 -4.55 -6.95
N SER A 303 10.35 -5.28 -7.90
CA SER A 303 10.52 -5.04 -9.35
C SER A 303 9.41 -5.77 -10.13
N LEU A 304 9.34 -5.56 -11.44
CA LEU A 304 8.44 -6.33 -12.31
C LEU A 304 8.88 -7.81 -12.48
N SER A 305 10.16 -8.10 -12.29
CA SER A 305 10.68 -9.46 -12.27
C SER A 305 11.98 -9.54 -11.46
N THR A 306 11.85 -9.85 -10.18
CA THR A 306 12.96 -9.82 -9.22
C THR A 306 14.02 -10.86 -9.54
N GLY A 307 13.59 -12.02 -10.06
CA GLY A 307 14.48 -13.08 -10.52
C GLY A 307 15.37 -12.69 -11.71
N ASP A 308 14.99 -11.67 -12.48
CA ASP A 308 15.79 -11.23 -13.63
C ASP A 308 16.82 -10.16 -13.26
N PHE A 309 16.84 -9.66 -12.01
CA PHE A 309 17.81 -8.67 -11.57
C PHE A 309 19.23 -9.23 -11.71
N SER A 310 20.08 -8.54 -12.47
CA SER A 310 21.35 -9.08 -12.98
C SER A 310 22.38 -9.37 -11.89
N ALA A 311 22.16 -8.88 -10.67
CA ALA A 311 23.02 -9.11 -9.51
C ALA A 311 22.26 -9.64 -8.27
N LEU A 312 21.25 -10.48 -8.47
CA LEU A 312 20.34 -10.92 -7.38
C LEU A 312 21.04 -11.74 -6.30
N GLU A 313 21.95 -12.65 -6.65
CA GLU A 313 22.69 -13.44 -5.67
C GLU A 313 23.62 -12.55 -4.85
N SER A 314 24.30 -11.60 -5.51
CA SER A 314 25.15 -10.62 -4.84
C SER A 314 24.36 -9.76 -3.86
N LEU A 315 23.20 -9.23 -4.28
CA LEU A 315 22.31 -8.44 -3.43
C LEU A 315 21.83 -9.24 -2.21
N PHE A 316 21.45 -10.50 -2.44
CA PHE A 316 21.03 -11.40 -1.37
C PHE A 316 22.15 -11.66 -0.39
N ALA A 317 23.33 -12.06 -0.88
CA ALA A 317 24.49 -12.39 -0.04
C ALA A 317 24.91 -11.20 0.84
N GLN A 318 24.85 -9.97 0.31
CA GLN A 318 25.15 -8.74 1.04
C GLN A 318 24.10 -8.43 2.12
N SER A 319 22.82 -8.73 1.86
CA SER A 319 21.71 -8.37 2.76
C SER A 319 21.44 -9.42 3.85
N ILE A 320 21.71 -10.70 3.56
CA ILE A 320 21.22 -11.84 4.35
C ILE A 320 21.81 -11.92 5.76
N ASP A 321 23.09 -11.58 5.92
CA ASP A 321 23.77 -11.64 7.22
C ASP A 321 23.12 -10.66 8.20
N ARG A 322 22.97 -9.41 7.77
CA ARG A 322 22.26 -8.40 8.54
C ARG A 322 20.83 -8.83 8.86
N CYS A 323 20.07 -9.27 7.87
CA CYS A 323 18.69 -9.71 8.08
C CYS A 323 18.59 -10.85 9.10
N ARG A 324 19.53 -11.80 9.10
CA ARG A 324 19.58 -12.87 10.12
C ARG A 324 19.90 -12.35 11.51
N ARG A 325 20.93 -11.50 11.66
CA ARG A 325 21.30 -10.92 12.98
C ARG A 325 20.18 -10.07 13.58
N GLU A 326 19.48 -9.33 12.73
CA GLU A 326 18.40 -8.42 13.13
C GLU A 326 17.02 -9.10 13.16
N GLN A 327 16.92 -10.39 12.83
CA GLN A 327 15.64 -11.12 12.73
C GLN A 327 14.64 -10.41 11.81
N VAL A 328 15.10 -10.06 10.61
CA VAL A 328 14.33 -9.45 9.53
C VAL A 328 14.00 -10.53 8.49
N ALA A 329 12.72 -10.71 8.18
CA ALA A 329 12.29 -11.60 7.10
C ALA A 329 12.60 -10.99 5.73
N VAL A 330 12.91 -11.82 4.73
CA VAL A 330 13.15 -11.36 3.35
C VAL A 330 12.11 -11.96 2.43
N SER A 331 11.42 -11.11 1.68
CA SER A 331 10.37 -11.47 0.72
C SER A 331 10.79 -11.14 -0.71
N LEU A 332 10.65 -12.13 -1.61
CA LEU A 332 10.77 -11.95 -3.05
C LEU A 332 9.42 -12.07 -3.75
N PRO A 333 8.71 -10.95 -3.95
CA PRO A 333 7.55 -10.94 -4.83
C PRO A 333 7.96 -11.13 -6.30
N SER A 334 6.98 -11.47 -7.14
CA SER A 334 7.10 -11.45 -8.60
C SER A 334 8.20 -12.37 -9.17
N LEU A 335 8.26 -13.61 -8.67
CA LEU A 335 9.20 -14.63 -9.13
C LEU A 335 8.72 -15.31 -10.41
N ARG A 336 9.63 -15.38 -11.39
CA ARG A 336 9.45 -16.10 -12.64
C ARG A 336 10.00 -17.52 -12.47
N ALA A 337 9.32 -18.51 -13.05
CA ALA A 337 9.85 -19.88 -13.01
C ALA A 337 11.22 -19.94 -13.68
N GLY A 338 12.15 -20.68 -13.07
CA GLY A 338 13.51 -20.90 -13.58
C GLY A 338 14.54 -19.81 -13.26
N THR A 339 14.18 -18.70 -12.61
CA THR A 339 15.12 -17.59 -12.38
C THR A 339 15.90 -17.63 -11.05
N LEU A 340 15.51 -18.51 -10.11
CA LEU A 340 16.21 -18.62 -8.82
C LEU A 340 17.22 -19.77 -8.82
N SER A 341 18.39 -19.53 -8.24
CA SER A 341 19.43 -20.53 -7.97
C SER A 341 19.19 -21.26 -6.64
N ASP A 342 19.81 -22.43 -6.48
CA ASP A 342 19.68 -23.24 -5.25
C ASP A 342 20.28 -22.51 -4.05
N SER A 343 21.34 -21.73 -4.27
CA SER A 343 21.95 -20.89 -3.24
C SER A 343 20.94 -19.89 -2.64
N ILE A 344 20.13 -19.22 -3.47
CA ILE A 344 19.07 -18.32 -2.99
C ILE A 344 17.99 -19.11 -2.24
N LEU A 345 17.54 -20.25 -2.77
CA LEU A 345 16.51 -21.07 -2.13
C LEU A 345 16.96 -21.58 -0.76
N ASP A 346 18.22 -22.02 -0.62
CA ASP A 346 18.83 -22.41 0.65
C ASP A 346 18.92 -21.23 1.63
N MET A 347 19.37 -20.07 1.14
CA MET A 347 19.45 -18.86 1.96
C MET A 347 18.08 -18.43 2.49
N MET A 348 17.04 -18.54 1.66
CA MET A 348 15.65 -18.26 2.00
C MET A 348 15.02 -19.32 2.91
N ALA A 349 15.35 -20.60 2.74
CA ALA A 349 14.82 -21.69 3.57
C ALA A 349 15.24 -21.59 5.04
N GLY A 350 16.37 -20.93 5.30
CA GLY A 350 16.88 -20.56 6.63
C GLY A 350 16.21 -19.31 7.23
N ILE A 351 15.38 -18.60 6.47
CA ILE A 351 14.57 -17.46 6.91
C ILE A 351 13.10 -17.90 6.89
N ARG A 352 12.26 -17.28 7.72
CA ARG A 352 10.83 -17.62 7.89
C ARG A 352 10.16 -18.00 6.55
N ARG A 353 9.74 -19.26 6.40
CA ARG A 353 9.19 -19.79 5.14
C ARG A 353 7.76 -19.30 4.90
N THR A 354 7.54 -18.59 3.80
CA THR A 354 6.20 -18.26 3.26
C THR A 354 5.89 -19.14 2.05
N GLY A 355 4.62 -19.22 1.61
CA GLY A 355 4.29 -19.88 0.34
C GLY A 355 5.06 -19.28 -0.86
N ALA A 356 5.34 -20.10 -1.87
CA ALA A 356 6.02 -19.66 -3.10
C ALA A 356 5.00 -19.37 -4.20
N THR A 357 5.27 -18.35 -5.02
CA THR A 357 4.39 -17.97 -6.13
C THR A 357 5.16 -18.06 -7.44
N MET A 358 4.57 -18.72 -8.43
CA MET A 358 5.03 -18.74 -9.82
C MET A 358 3.93 -18.19 -10.72
N ALA A 359 4.32 -17.48 -11.78
CA ALA A 359 3.36 -16.93 -12.74
C ALA A 359 3.59 -17.50 -14.16
N PRO A 360 3.03 -18.67 -14.49
CA PRO A 360 3.02 -19.20 -15.86
C PRO A 360 2.22 -18.33 -16.84
N GLU A 361 1.14 -17.70 -16.38
CA GLU A 361 0.13 -16.92 -17.13
C GLU A 361 -0.70 -17.72 -18.14
N ALA A 362 -0.09 -18.72 -18.79
CA ALA A 362 -0.76 -19.69 -19.65
C ALA A 362 -0.26 -21.10 -19.34
N ALA A 363 -1.17 -22.09 -19.45
CA ALA A 363 -0.89 -23.45 -19.01
C ALA A 363 -0.25 -24.33 -20.08
N THR A 364 -0.59 -24.15 -21.35
CA THR A 364 0.03 -24.89 -22.47
C THR A 364 1.25 -24.15 -22.99
N GLN A 365 2.19 -24.89 -23.60
CA GLN A 365 3.37 -24.26 -24.22
C GLN A 365 2.98 -23.33 -25.35
N ARG A 366 2.06 -23.78 -26.21
CA ARG A 366 1.53 -23.00 -27.33
C ARG A 366 1.02 -21.62 -26.89
N LEU A 367 0.16 -21.58 -25.87
CA LEU A 367 -0.40 -20.30 -25.43
C LEU A 367 0.64 -19.43 -24.69
N ARG A 368 1.61 -20.05 -23.99
CA ARG A 368 2.78 -19.31 -23.46
C ARG A 368 3.62 -18.66 -24.56
N ASP A 369 3.78 -19.31 -25.72
CA ASP A 369 4.51 -18.78 -26.86
C ASP A 369 3.73 -17.64 -27.54
N VAL A 370 2.40 -17.76 -27.65
CA VAL A 370 1.50 -16.70 -28.16
C VAL A 370 1.62 -15.43 -27.33
N ILE A 371 1.64 -15.54 -25.99
CA ILE A 371 1.79 -14.36 -25.12
C ILE A 371 3.25 -13.91 -24.95
N ASN A 372 4.19 -14.59 -25.59
CA ASN A 372 5.64 -14.41 -25.46
C ASN A 372 6.12 -14.49 -24.01
N LYS A 373 5.63 -15.46 -23.25
CA LYS A 373 6.05 -15.62 -21.86
C LYS A 373 7.51 -16.04 -21.82
N GLY A 374 7.98 -16.93 -22.69
CA GLY A 374 9.38 -17.41 -22.75
C GLY A 374 9.76 -18.35 -21.60
N ILE A 375 8.82 -19.16 -21.13
CA ILE A 375 9.00 -20.17 -20.07
C ILE A 375 8.48 -21.50 -20.62
N THR A 376 9.24 -22.57 -20.44
CA THR A 376 8.84 -23.92 -20.83
C THR A 376 8.02 -24.62 -19.73
N GLU A 377 7.30 -25.68 -20.07
CA GLU A 377 6.66 -26.51 -19.02
C GLU A 377 7.72 -27.11 -18.08
N GLU A 378 8.86 -27.54 -18.63
CA GLU A 378 9.97 -28.11 -17.87
C GLU A 378 10.53 -27.13 -16.84
N ASP A 379 10.70 -25.85 -17.20
CA ASP A 379 11.15 -24.80 -16.27
C ASP A 379 10.21 -24.68 -15.05
N ILE A 380 8.90 -24.80 -15.27
CA ILE A 380 7.88 -24.71 -14.21
C ILE A 380 7.96 -25.92 -13.29
N LEU A 381 8.05 -27.12 -13.87
CA LEU A 381 8.10 -28.37 -13.10
C LEU A 381 9.40 -28.49 -12.32
N SER A 382 10.54 -28.20 -12.95
CA SER A 382 11.85 -28.18 -12.31
C SER A 382 11.90 -27.18 -11.15
N HIS A 383 11.38 -25.97 -11.35
CA HIS A 383 11.33 -24.98 -10.28
C HIS A 383 10.42 -25.41 -9.12
N ALA A 384 9.27 -26.01 -9.40
CA ALA A 384 8.40 -26.56 -8.37
C ALA A 384 9.06 -27.69 -7.58
N ALA A 385 9.74 -28.62 -8.25
CA ALA A 385 10.48 -29.70 -7.61
C ALA A 385 11.50 -29.16 -6.61
N ARG A 386 12.33 -28.20 -7.05
CA ARG A 386 13.33 -27.53 -6.22
C ARG A 386 12.69 -26.86 -5.00
N LEU A 387 11.60 -26.10 -5.18
CA LEU A 387 10.87 -25.49 -4.06
C LEU A 387 10.44 -26.54 -3.01
N PHE A 388 9.89 -27.67 -3.44
CA PHE A 388 9.48 -28.74 -2.52
C PHE A 388 10.67 -29.41 -1.83
N GLU A 389 11.78 -29.62 -2.53
CA GLU A 389 13.04 -30.16 -1.96
C GLU A 389 13.60 -29.27 -0.85
N HIS A 390 13.56 -27.94 -1.02
CA HIS A 390 13.94 -26.98 0.02
C HIS A 390 12.84 -26.76 1.10
N GLY A 391 11.75 -27.52 1.05
CA GLY A 391 10.77 -27.62 2.13
C GLY A 391 9.61 -26.62 2.09
N TRP A 392 9.34 -25.99 0.95
CA TRP A 392 8.07 -25.29 0.73
C TRP A 392 6.91 -26.29 0.69
N GLN A 393 5.75 -25.89 1.19
CA GLN A 393 4.55 -26.73 1.23
C GLN A 393 3.38 -26.16 0.42
N GLN A 394 3.49 -24.88 0.04
CA GLN A 394 2.44 -24.15 -0.66
C GLN A 394 3.03 -23.48 -1.89
N VAL A 395 2.45 -23.79 -3.06
CA VAL A 395 2.80 -23.18 -4.35
C VAL A 395 1.55 -22.54 -4.92
N LYS A 396 1.64 -21.26 -5.29
CA LYS A 396 0.57 -20.54 -6.00
C LYS A 396 0.99 -20.32 -7.45
N LEU A 397 0.10 -20.65 -8.38
CA LEU A 397 0.25 -20.46 -9.82
C LEU A 397 -0.71 -19.37 -10.29
N TYR A 398 -0.23 -18.38 -11.03
CA TYR A 398 -1.08 -17.37 -11.69
C TYR A 398 -1.31 -17.70 -13.16
N PHE A 399 -2.57 -17.62 -13.58
CA PHE A 399 -3.02 -17.83 -14.95
C PHE A 399 -3.98 -16.75 -15.40
N MET A 400 -4.07 -16.56 -16.71
CA MET A 400 -5.07 -15.76 -17.38
C MET A 400 -6.01 -16.65 -18.17
N ILE A 401 -7.27 -16.23 -18.32
CA ILE A 401 -8.25 -16.86 -19.21
C ILE A 401 -8.79 -15.83 -20.21
N GLY A 402 -9.18 -16.28 -21.40
CA GLY A 402 -9.61 -15.41 -22.49
C GLY A 402 -8.47 -14.74 -23.26
N LEU A 403 -7.27 -15.32 -23.23
CA LEU A 403 -6.14 -14.82 -24.02
C LEU A 403 -6.39 -14.99 -25.54
N PRO A 404 -5.74 -14.18 -26.40
CA PRO A 404 -5.83 -14.36 -27.84
C PRO A 404 -5.44 -15.78 -28.27
N THR A 405 -6.24 -16.37 -29.17
CA THR A 405 -6.08 -17.76 -29.66
C THR A 405 -6.29 -18.88 -28.62
N GLU A 406 -6.77 -18.58 -27.42
CA GLU A 406 -7.04 -19.59 -26.37
C GLU A 406 -8.10 -20.61 -26.83
N THR A 407 -7.82 -21.90 -26.60
CA THR A 407 -8.71 -23.02 -26.86
C THR A 407 -9.18 -23.67 -25.55
N GLU A 408 -10.18 -24.56 -25.63
CA GLU A 408 -10.63 -25.35 -24.48
C GLU A 408 -9.52 -26.22 -23.88
N GLU A 409 -8.62 -26.74 -24.72
CA GLU A 409 -7.43 -27.50 -24.28
C GLU A 409 -6.51 -26.64 -23.40
N ASP A 410 -6.36 -25.34 -23.69
CA ASP A 410 -5.54 -24.46 -22.86
C ASP A 410 -6.16 -24.22 -21.49
N VAL A 411 -7.49 -24.06 -21.46
CA VAL A 411 -8.25 -23.87 -20.22
C VAL A 411 -8.14 -25.13 -19.37
N GLN A 412 -8.39 -26.32 -19.94
CA GLN A 412 -8.19 -27.60 -19.24
C GLN A 412 -6.73 -27.78 -18.80
N GLY A 413 -5.78 -27.31 -19.60
CA GLY A 413 -4.35 -27.33 -19.31
C GLY A 413 -3.99 -26.69 -17.96
N ILE A 414 -4.76 -25.72 -17.46
CA ILE A 414 -4.54 -25.10 -16.14
C ILE A 414 -4.61 -26.14 -15.03
N PHE A 415 -5.63 -26.99 -15.06
CA PHE A 415 -5.81 -28.07 -14.09
C PHE A 415 -4.72 -29.13 -14.23
N GLU A 416 -4.39 -29.52 -15.46
CA GLU A 416 -3.36 -30.53 -15.71
C GLU A 416 -1.96 -30.06 -15.28
N LEU A 417 -1.60 -28.81 -15.55
CA LEU A 417 -0.33 -28.25 -15.10
C LEU A 417 -0.27 -28.17 -13.56
N ALA A 418 -1.36 -27.78 -12.90
CA ALA A 418 -1.42 -27.77 -11.43
C ALA A 418 -1.21 -29.18 -10.84
N LYS A 419 -1.78 -30.22 -11.47
CA LYS A 419 -1.53 -31.62 -11.09
C LYS A 419 -0.07 -32.03 -11.31
N LYS A 420 0.51 -31.70 -12.46
CA LYS A 420 1.92 -31.98 -12.76
C LYS A 420 2.87 -31.31 -11.76
N VAL A 421 2.58 -30.07 -11.37
CA VAL A 421 3.30 -29.33 -10.31
C VAL A 421 3.15 -30.04 -8.97
N LEU A 422 1.94 -30.41 -8.56
CA LEU A 422 1.72 -31.15 -7.31
C LEU A 422 2.47 -32.49 -7.29
N ALA A 423 2.58 -33.16 -8.43
CA ALA A 423 3.29 -34.43 -8.58
C ALA A 423 4.82 -34.31 -8.42
N GLN A 424 5.39 -33.10 -8.47
CA GLN A 424 6.82 -32.88 -8.22
C GLN A 424 7.20 -32.98 -6.74
N ALA A 425 6.21 -33.00 -5.84
CA ALA A 425 6.50 -33.01 -4.42
C ALA A 425 6.99 -34.40 -3.94
N PRO A 426 7.91 -34.45 -2.94
CA PRO A 426 8.50 -35.70 -2.48
C PRO A 426 7.47 -36.63 -1.83
N LYS A 427 7.66 -37.94 -2.01
CA LYS A 427 6.79 -38.98 -1.41
C LYS A 427 6.76 -38.83 0.12
N GLY A 428 5.56 -38.71 0.69
CA GLY A 428 5.37 -38.57 2.15
C GLY A 428 5.30 -37.14 2.67
N ALA A 429 5.43 -36.12 1.81
CA ALA A 429 5.19 -34.72 2.19
C ALA A 429 3.75 -34.52 2.71
N LYS A 430 3.65 -34.00 3.93
CA LYS A 430 2.36 -33.74 4.60
C LYS A 430 1.93 -32.30 4.33
N ARG A 431 0.62 -32.08 4.10
CA ARG A 431 -0.03 -30.76 3.96
C ARG A 431 0.41 -29.92 2.75
N LEU A 432 0.71 -30.58 1.63
CA LEU A 432 0.96 -29.89 0.36
C LEU A 432 -0.32 -29.26 -0.19
N GLN A 433 -0.17 -28.05 -0.75
CA GLN A 433 -1.25 -27.37 -1.46
C GLN A 433 -0.70 -26.64 -2.69
N VAL A 434 -1.37 -26.83 -3.83
CA VAL A 434 -1.15 -26.02 -5.03
C VAL A 434 -2.40 -25.18 -5.28
N THR A 435 -2.24 -23.87 -5.32
CA THR A 435 -3.34 -22.94 -5.62
C THR A 435 -3.19 -22.40 -7.03
N ALA A 436 -4.15 -22.65 -7.92
CA ALA A 436 -4.26 -21.93 -9.19
C ALA A 436 -5.13 -20.68 -8.97
N ALA A 437 -4.59 -19.51 -9.29
CA ALA A 437 -5.29 -18.24 -9.26
C ALA A 437 -5.46 -17.72 -10.69
N ILE A 438 -6.70 -17.60 -11.14
CA ILE A 438 -7.04 -17.21 -12.51
C ILE A 438 -7.57 -15.77 -12.57
N SER A 439 -7.23 -15.03 -13.62
CA SER A 439 -7.78 -13.69 -13.88
C SER A 439 -8.23 -13.57 -15.33
N PRO A 440 -9.41 -13.00 -15.63
CA PRO A 440 -9.81 -12.74 -17.01
C PRO A 440 -8.85 -11.76 -17.69
N PHE A 441 -8.52 -12.01 -18.96
CA PHE A 441 -7.67 -11.11 -19.73
C PHE A 441 -8.42 -9.82 -20.09
N VAL A 442 -7.85 -8.70 -19.66
CA VAL A 442 -8.26 -7.35 -20.08
C VAL A 442 -7.22 -6.81 -21.07
N PRO A 443 -7.59 -6.56 -22.34
CA PRO A 443 -6.68 -5.91 -23.27
C PRO A 443 -6.35 -4.48 -22.81
N LYS A 444 -5.07 -4.20 -22.64
CA LYS A 444 -4.58 -2.89 -22.18
C LYS A 444 -4.03 -2.04 -23.34
N PRO A 445 -4.15 -0.71 -23.26
CA PRO A 445 -3.53 0.23 -24.20
C PRO A 445 -2.01 0.01 -24.26
N HIS A 446 -1.34 0.42 -25.34
CA HIS A 446 0.13 0.32 -25.49
C HIS A 446 0.69 -1.10 -25.44
N THR A 447 -0.15 -2.12 -25.61
CA THR A 447 0.27 -3.52 -25.70
C THR A 447 0.05 -4.06 -27.11
N PRO A 448 0.80 -5.09 -27.55
CA PRO A 448 0.49 -5.79 -28.80
C PRO A 448 -0.95 -6.31 -28.89
N PHE A 449 -1.63 -6.50 -27.76
CA PHE A 449 -3.02 -6.94 -27.70
C PHE A 449 -4.05 -5.81 -27.58
N GLN A 450 -3.65 -4.54 -27.64
CA GLN A 450 -4.58 -3.41 -27.54
C GLN A 450 -5.72 -3.43 -28.58
N TRP A 451 -5.52 -4.10 -29.73
CA TRP A 451 -6.55 -4.25 -30.76
C TRP A 451 -7.44 -5.47 -30.59
N HIS A 452 -7.04 -6.48 -29.79
CA HIS A 452 -7.87 -7.67 -29.60
C HIS A 452 -9.10 -7.35 -28.75
N GLY A 453 -10.20 -8.08 -28.99
CA GLY A 453 -11.37 -8.02 -28.14
C GLY A 453 -11.18 -8.77 -26.82
N GLN A 454 -12.00 -8.43 -25.83
CA GLN A 454 -12.16 -9.20 -24.59
C GLN A 454 -13.32 -10.18 -24.76
N ILE A 455 -13.14 -11.42 -24.29
CA ILE A 455 -14.22 -12.42 -24.31
C ILE A 455 -15.42 -11.97 -23.46
N SER A 456 -16.61 -12.46 -23.79
CA SER A 456 -17.83 -12.02 -23.11
C SER A 456 -17.88 -12.44 -21.63
N LEU A 457 -18.66 -11.73 -20.82
CA LEU A 457 -18.87 -12.06 -19.42
C LEU A 457 -19.40 -13.49 -19.23
N GLU A 458 -20.30 -13.94 -20.11
CA GLU A 458 -20.82 -15.31 -20.13
C GLU A 458 -19.70 -16.33 -20.37
N GLN A 459 -18.85 -16.08 -21.36
CA GLN A 459 -17.70 -16.91 -21.69
C GLN A 459 -16.67 -16.97 -20.56
N ILE A 460 -16.47 -15.89 -19.81
CA ILE A 460 -15.62 -15.88 -18.61
C ILE A 460 -16.24 -16.77 -17.53
N ARG A 461 -17.52 -16.56 -17.20
CA ARG A 461 -18.24 -17.34 -16.17
C ARG A 461 -18.25 -18.83 -16.50
N ALA A 462 -18.47 -19.20 -17.76
CA ALA A 462 -18.44 -20.59 -18.21
C ALA A 462 -17.07 -21.25 -17.97
N ARG A 463 -15.96 -20.59 -18.34
CA ARG A 463 -14.60 -21.09 -18.09
C ARG A 463 -14.28 -21.21 -16.60
N VAL A 464 -14.67 -20.23 -15.79
CA VAL A 464 -14.50 -20.29 -14.32
C VAL A 464 -15.30 -21.46 -13.74
N GLY A 465 -16.55 -21.64 -14.16
CA GLY A 465 -17.41 -22.76 -13.76
C GLY A 465 -16.77 -24.11 -14.08
N TYR A 466 -16.31 -24.29 -15.31
CA TYR A 466 -15.62 -25.49 -15.76
C TYR A 466 -14.37 -25.80 -14.92
N LEU A 467 -13.51 -24.81 -14.67
CA LEU A 467 -12.32 -24.99 -13.82
C LEU A 467 -12.70 -25.33 -12.36
N ARG A 468 -13.76 -24.74 -11.82
CA ARG A 468 -14.24 -25.06 -10.46
C ARG A 468 -14.62 -26.53 -10.33
N GLU A 469 -15.33 -27.07 -11.32
CA GLU A 469 -15.71 -28.48 -11.36
C GLU A 469 -14.48 -29.40 -11.42
N LEU A 470 -13.50 -29.09 -12.26
CA LEU A 470 -12.24 -29.85 -12.35
C LEU A 470 -11.47 -29.84 -11.03
N PHE A 471 -11.25 -28.66 -10.44
CA PHE A 471 -10.47 -28.50 -9.20
C PHE A 471 -11.15 -29.11 -7.97
N ALA A 472 -12.48 -29.30 -7.98
CA ALA A 472 -13.19 -29.97 -6.89
C ALA A 472 -12.78 -31.45 -6.70
N SER A 473 -12.16 -32.06 -7.71
CA SER A 473 -11.75 -33.48 -7.69
C SER A 473 -10.55 -33.79 -6.78
N ASP A 474 -9.68 -32.82 -6.45
CA ASP A 474 -8.51 -33.01 -5.58
C ASP A 474 -8.42 -31.91 -4.52
N ARG A 475 -8.58 -32.28 -3.25
CA ARG A 475 -8.55 -31.34 -2.10
C ARG A 475 -7.20 -30.64 -1.88
N ARG A 476 -6.13 -31.13 -2.51
CA ARG A 476 -4.79 -30.49 -2.45
C ARG A 476 -4.63 -29.40 -3.51
N LEU A 477 -5.54 -29.36 -4.49
CA LEU A 477 -5.62 -28.30 -5.48
C LEU A 477 -6.67 -27.29 -5.03
N THR A 478 -6.39 -26.01 -5.19
CA THR A 478 -7.31 -24.94 -4.83
C THR A 478 -7.40 -23.96 -5.98
N LEU A 479 -8.62 -23.65 -6.41
CA LEU A 479 -8.87 -22.60 -7.39
C LEU A 479 -9.25 -21.30 -6.68
N ARG A 480 -8.65 -20.20 -7.10
CA ARG A 480 -9.04 -18.83 -6.79
C ARG A 480 -9.24 -18.10 -8.11
N TRP A 481 -10.18 -17.16 -8.17
CA TRP A 481 -10.41 -16.37 -9.37
C TRP A 481 -10.66 -14.91 -9.03
N HIS A 482 -10.35 -14.03 -9.98
CA HIS A 482 -10.80 -12.65 -9.99
C HIS A 482 -12.25 -12.58 -10.46
N GLU A 483 -13.04 -11.65 -9.92
CA GLU A 483 -14.47 -11.57 -10.23
C GLU A 483 -14.69 -11.20 -11.72
N PRO A 484 -15.46 -12.01 -12.47
CA PRO A 484 -15.72 -11.76 -13.89
C PRO A 484 -16.30 -10.37 -14.17
N GLU A 485 -17.21 -9.91 -13.33
CA GLU A 485 -17.95 -8.66 -13.47
C GLU A 485 -17.06 -7.43 -13.27
N MET A 486 -16.09 -7.50 -12.36
CA MET A 486 -15.07 -6.46 -12.21
C MET A 486 -14.21 -6.36 -13.46
N SER A 487 -13.79 -7.50 -14.00
CA SER A 487 -12.95 -7.58 -15.21
C SER A 487 -13.68 -7.07 -16.45
N PHE A 488 -15.00 -7.27 -16.51
CA PHE A 488 -15.87 -6.71 -17.56
C PHE A 488 -15.84 -5.18 -17.51
N LEU A 489 -16.07 -4.58 -16.34
CA LEU A 489 -16.08 -3.12 -16.18
C LEU A 489 -14.69 -2.51 -16.42
N GLU A 490 -13.65 -3.17 -15.90
CA GLU A 490 -12.25 -2.80 -16.17
C GLU A 490 -11.97 -2.80 -17.68
N GLY A 491 -12.44 -3.82 -18.40
CA GLY A 491 -12.34 -3.92 -19.86
C GLY A 491 -12.92 -2.73 -20.61
N VAL A 492 -14.12 -2.31 -20.21
CA VAL A 492 -14.80 -1.15 -20.80
C VAL A 492 -13.96 0.11 -20.60
N PHE A 493 -13.62 0.44 -19.35
CA PHE A 493 -12.87 1.66 -19.05
C PHE A 493 -11.43 1.65 -19.57
N SER A 494 -10.77 0.49 -19.62
CA SER A 494 -9.39 0.36 -20.13
C SER A 494 -9.26 0.68 -21.61
N ARG A 495 -10.40 0.67 -22.34
CA ARG A 495 -10.46 0.80 -23.79
C ARG A 495 -11.27 2.03 -24.23
N ALA A 496 -11.94 2.71 -23.31
CA ALA A 496 -12.84 3.82 -23.61
C ALA A 496 -12.12 5.14 -23.88
N GLY A 497 -12.82 6.05 -24.56
CA GLY A 497 -12.43 7.44 -24.69
C GLY A 497 -13.16 8.36 -23.73
N ARG A 498 -13.16 9.65 -24.07
CA ARG A 498 -13.70 10.74 -23.25
C ARG A 498 -15.21 10.68 -23.11
N GLU A 499 -15.88 9.98 -24.02
CA GLU A 499 -17.32 9.74 -24.02
C GLU A 499 -17.83 9.00 -22.78
N LEU A 500 -16.97 8.27 -22.05
CA LEU A 500 -17.37 7.57 -20.82
C LEU A 500 -17.20 8.39 -19.53
N ALA A 501 -16.70 9.63 -19.59
CA ALA A 501 -16.63 10.47 -18.39
C ALA A 501 -18.00 10.69 -17.72
N PRO A 502 -19.12 10.96 -18.43
CA PRO A 502 -20.45 11.03 -17.81
C PRO A 502 -20.89 9.72 -17.12
N VAL A 503 -20.45 8.56 -17.62
CA VAL A 503 -20.74 7.26 -17.00
C VAL A 503 -20.03 7.12 -15.65
N VAL A 504 -18.79 7.60 -15.53
CA VAL A 504 -18.06 7.64 -14.25
C VAL A 504 -18.80 8.50 -13.23
N GLU A 505 -19.25 9.70 -13.62
CA GLU A 505 -20.04 10.57 -12.74
C GLU A 505 -21.36 9.93 -12.32
N ALA A 506 -22.07 9.29 -13.26
CA ALA A 506 -23.31 8.59 -12.96
C ALA A 506 -23.08 7.41 -12.00
N GLY A 507 -21.98 6.68 -12.16
CA GLY A 507 -21.57 5.60 -11.26
C GLY A 507 -21.36 6.11 -9.84
N TRP A 508 -20.66 7.23 -9.68
CA TRP A 508 -20.51 7.90 -8.39
C TRP A 508 -21.86 8.35 -7.80
N LYS A 509 -22.74 8.96 -8.61
CA LYS A 509 -24.10 9.39 -8.17
C LYS A 509 -24.96 8.21 -7.70
N LYS A 510 -24.82 7.04 -8.32
CA LYS A 510 -25.50 5.80 -7.90
C LYS A 510 -24.79 5.09 -6.72
N GLY A 511 -23.73 5.68 -6.15
CA GLY A 511 -23.04 5.17 -4.96
C GLY A 511 -22.01 4.06 -5.23
N ALA A 512 -21.59 3.85 -6.48
CA ALA A 512 -20.57 2.86 -6.81
C ALA A 512 -19.18 3.37 -6.37
N LEU A 513 -18.79 3.03 -5.14
CA LEU A 513 -17.50 3.41 -4.54
C LEU A 513 -16.65 2.16 -4.26
N PHE A 514 -15.33 2.32 -4.31
CA PHE A 514 -14.38 1.24 -4.00
C PHE A 514 -14.63 -0.02 -4.85
N CYS A 515 -14.85 0.16 -6.17
CA CYS A 515 -15.25 -0.90 -7.08
C CYS A 515 -14.20 -2.02 -7.29
N SER A 516 -12.99 -1.86 -6.76
CA SER A 516 -11.95 -2.90 -6.69
C SER A 516 -12.16 -3.91 -5.53
N TRP A 517 -13.08 -3.64 -4.61
CA TRP A 517 -13.37 -4.48 -3.45
C TRP A 517 -14.58 -5.38 -3.70
N VAL A 518 -14.40 -6.70 -3.57
CA VAL A 518 -15.42 -7.71 -3.92
C VAL A 518 -16.70 -7.54 -3.11
N ASP A 519 -16.58 -7.17 -1.84
CA ASP A 519 -17.69 -6.91 -0.92
C ASP A 519 -18.39 -5.56 -1.15
N ARG A 520 -17.84 -4.70 -2.01
CA ARG A 520 -18.38 -3.37 -2.34
C ARG A 520 -18.85 -3.25 -3.79
N PHE A 521 -18.42 -4.15 -4.66
CA PHE A 521 -18.70 -4.07 -6.08
C PHE A 521 -20.09 -4.61 -6.45
N SER A 522 -20.81 -3.87 -7.28
CA SER A 522 -22.05 -4.31 -7.94
C SER A 522 -22.05 -3.85 -9.39
N LEU A 523 -22.30 -4.78 -10.32
CA LEU A 523 -22.37 -4.48 -11.75
C LEU A 523 -23.71 -3.85 -12.17
N ALA A 524 -24.80 -4.14 -11.43
CA ALA A 524 -26.15 -3.74 -11.84
C ALA A 524 -26.31 -2.21 -12.06
N PRO A 525 -25.82 -1.32 -11.16
CA PRO A 525 -25.91 0.12 -11.39
C PRO A 525 -25.20 0.58 -12.66
N TRP A 526 -24.10 -0.06 -13.03
CA TRP A 526 -23.35 0.27 -14.25
C TRP A 526 -24.14 -0.09 -15.51
N LEU A 527 -24.75 -1.28 -15.54
CA LEU A 527 -25.59 -1.70 -16.68
C LEU A 527 -26.79 -0.78 -16.87
N GLU A 528 -27.42 -0.34 -15.78
CA GLU A 528 -28.49 0.67 -15.85
C GLU A 528 -27.98 1.99 -16.44
N ILE A 529 -26.81 2.48 -16.00
CA ILE A 529 -26.22 3.72 -16.51
C ILE A 529 -25.93 3.61 -18.01
N PHE A 530 -25.35 2.50 -18.46
CA PHE A 530 -25.09 2.27 -19.87
C PHE A 530 -26.39 2.26 -20.68
N ALA A 531 -27.42 1.57 -20.21
CA ALA A 531 -28.74 1.54 -20.86
C ALA A 531 -29.42 2.92 -20.91
N GLU A 532 -29.39 3.68 -19.80
CA GLU A 532 -29.91 5.05 -19.70
C GLU A 532 -29.20 6.01 -20.66
N ALA A 533 -27.89 5.81 -20.87
CA ALA A 533 -27.08 6.59 -21.79
C ALA A 533 -27.17 6.11 -23.26
N GLY A 534 -27.88 5.01 -23.53
CA GLY A 534 -27.94 4.39 -24.87
C GLY A 534 -26.58 3.87 -25.36
N LEU A 535 -25.73 3.43 -24.43
CA LEU A 535 -24.38 2.94 -24.69
C LEU A 535 -24.35 1.42 -24.56
N GLU A 536 -23.73 0.73 -25.53
CA GLU A 536 -23.56 -0.72 -25.52
C GLU A 536 -22.14 -1.08 -25.05
N PRO A 537 -21.94 -1.61 -23.82
CA PRO A 537 -20.61 -1.92 -23.29
C PRO A 537 -19.77 -2.85 -24.19
N ALA A 538 -20.45 -3.71 -24.95
CA ALA A 538 -19.84 -4.64 -25.89
C ALA A 538 -19.00 -3.93 -26.97
N ASP A 539 -19.33 -2.68 -27.32
CA ASP A 539 -18.61 -1.91 -28.34
C ASP A 539 -17.16 -1.63 -27.92
N TRP A 540 -16.92 -1.35 -26.63
CA TRP A 540 -15.57 -1.19 -26.11
C TRP A 540 -14.84 -2.51 -25.94
N LEU A 541 -15.55 -3.62 -25.71
CA LEU A 541 -14.95 -4.94 -25.54
C LEU A 541 -14.65 -5.64 -26.88
N ALA A 542 -15.26 -5.20 -27.97
CA ALA A 542 -15.07 -5.77 -29.30
C ALA A 542 -13.64 -5.64 -29.84
N GLU A 543 -13.28 -6.48 -30.81
CA GLU A 543 -12.03 -6.35 -31.55
C GLU A 543 -11.99 -5.05 -32.35
N ARG A 544 -10.83 -4.37 -32.33
CA ARG A 544 -10.63 -3.08 -33.01
C ARG A 544 -9.81 -3.26 -34.29
N PRO A 545 -10.20 -2.60 -35.39
CA PRO A 545 -9.36 -2.52 -36.58
C PRO A 545 -8.01 -1.85 -36.25
N VAL A 546 -6.92 -2.40 -36.79
CA VAL A 546 -5.54 -1.96 -36.48
C VAL A 546 -5.20 -0.57 -37.04
N ASP A 547 -5.99 -0.11 -38.02
CA ASP A 547 -5.80 1.16 -38.73
C ASP A 547 -6.77 2.25 -38.26
N LYS A 548 -7.70 1.95 -37.34
CA LYS A 548 -8.57 2.96 -36.74
C LYS A 548 -7.83 3.71 -35.62
N PRO A 549 -8.08 5.03 -35.45
CA PRO A 549 -7.58 5.79 -34.31
C PRO A 549 -7.99 5.17 -32.98
N LEU A 550 -7.10 5.23 -31.99
CA LEU A 550 -7.35 4.82 -30.61
C LEU A 550 -7.43 6.04 -29.70
N PRO A 551 -8.22 6.00 -28.61
CA PRO A 551 -8.35 7.11 -27.66
C PRO A 551 -7.03 7.58 -27.02
N TRP A 552 -5.98 6.76 -27.05
CA TRP A 552 -4.68 7.03 -26.43
C TRP A 552 -3.55 7.23 -27.44
N ASP A 553 -3.84 7.41 -28.73
CA ASP A 553 -2.81 7.53 -29.77
C ASP A 553 -1.92 8.78 -29.61
N HIS A 554 -2.41 9.85 -28.98
CA HIS A 554 -1.64 11.05 -28.65
C HIS A 554 -0.71 10.86 -27.44
N LEU A 555 -0.89 9.80 -26.64
CA LEU A 555 -0.09 9.52 -25.45
C LEU A 555 1.00 8.51 -25.78
N SER A 556 2.27 8.84 -25.59
CA SER A 556 3.37 7.94 -25.95
C SER A 556 4.12 7.38 -24.75
N CYS A 557 4.15 6.05 -24.67
CA CYS A 557 5.07 5.34 -23.79
C CYS A 557 6.47 5.07 -24.40
N GLY A 558 6.70 5.53 -25.64
CA GLY A 558 7.94 5.36 -26.41
C GLY A 558 8.05 4.08 -27.22
N VAL A 559 7.16 3.10 -27.01
CA VAL A 559 7.08 1.90 -27.86
C VAL A 559 6.37 2.26 -29.16
N SER A 560 6.98 1.93 -30.30
CA SER A 560 6.43 2.30 -31.60
C SER A 560 5.18 1.48 -31.98
N PRO A 561 4.17 2.09 -32.64
CA PRO A 561 3.02 1.35 -33.16
C PRO A 561 3.42 0.21 -34.11
N ALA A 562 4.47 0.41 -34.91
CA ALA A 562 5.00 -0.61 -35.81
C ALA A 562 5.48 -1.87 -35.05
N TYR A 563 6.17 -1.69 -33.92
CA TYR A 563 6.59 -2.80 -33.06
C TYR A 563 5.39 -3.54 -32.46
N LEU A 564 4.37 -2.82 -31.98
CA LEU A 564 3.16 -3.43 -31.42
C LEU A 564 2.42 -4.27 -32.46
N ARG A 565 2.30 -3.78 -33.71
CA ARG A 565 1.70 -4.53 -34.83
C ARG A 565 2.50 -5.78 -35.18
N LEU A 566 3.84 -5.67 -35.20
CA LEU A 566 4.73 -6.81 -35.46
C LEU A 566 4.58 -7.89 -34.39
N GLU A 567 4.59 -7.51 -33.11
CA GLU A 567 4.42 -8.46 -32.01
C GLU A 567 3.02 -9.08 -32.01
N ARG A 568 1.97 -8.33 -32.39
CA ARG A 568 0.62 -8.90 -32.59
C ARG A 568 0.64 -9.98 -33.67
N LYS A 569 1.26 -9.70 -34.82
CA LYS A 569 1.39 -10.67 -35.91
C LYS A 569 2.12 -11.93 -35.47
N ARG A 570 3.23 -11.77 -34.74
CA ARG A 570 4.00 -12.90 -34.18
C ARG A 570 3.18 -13.71 -33.16
N ALA A 571 2.35 -13.07 -32.35
CA ALA A 571 1.44 -13.76 -31.44
C ALA A 571 0.49 -14.70 -32.19
N LEU A 572 -0.16 -14.19 -33.24
CA LEU A 572 -1.12 -14.96 -34.04
C LEU A 572 -0.47 -16.14 -34.78
N SER A 573 0.83 -16.07 -35.07
CA SER A 573 1.60 -17.18 -35.66
C SER A 573 2.35 -18.04 -34.63
N GLY A 574 2.18 -17.80 -33.32
CA GLY A 574 2.90 -18.50 -32.25
C GLY A 574 4.43 -18.28 -32.26
N THR A 575 4.91 -17.27 -32.97
CA THR A 575 6.34 -16.97 -33.08
C THR A 575 6.82 -16.22 -31.84
N VAL A 576 7.84 -16.71 -31.16
CA VAL A 576 8.42 -16.06 -29.98
C VAL A 576 9.41 -14.95 -30.36
N THR A 577 9.56 -13.98 -29.46
CA THR A 577 10.54 -12.90 -29.58
C THR A 577 11.52 -12.99 -28.41
N ALA A 578 12.81 -13.07 -28.71
CA ALA A 578 13.86 -13.17 -27.71
C ALA A 578 13.95 -11.90 -26.83
N ASP A 579 14.49 -12.07 -25.63
CA ASP A 579 14.73 -10.98 -24.70
C ASP A 579 15.96 -10.14 -25.14
N CYS A 580 15.77 -8.82 -25.26
CA CYS A 580 16.85 -7.90 -25.60
C CYS A 580 17.73 -7.49 -24.41
N ARG A 581 17.49 -8.02 -23.20
CA ARG A 581 18.30 -7.69 -22.00
C ARG A 581 19.79 -7.96 -22.21
N PHE A 582 20.09 -9.13 -22.76
CA PHE A 582 21.44 -9.62 -23.02
C PHE A 582 21.65 -10.01 -24.50
N GLY A 583 20.58 -9.99 -25.30
CA GLY A 583 20.60 -10.29 -26.73
C GLY A 583 20.45 -9.05 -27.59
N ASP A 584 20.15 -9.27 -28.87
CA ASP A 584 20.00 -8.19 -29.84
C ASP A 584 18.78 -7.31 -29.56
N CYS A 585 18.88 -6.03 -29.94
CA CYS A 585 17.77 -5.09 -29.85
C CYS A 585 16.59 -5.55 -30.71
N THR A 586 15.40 -5.60 -30.13
CA THR A 586 14.17 -6.00 -30.84
C THR A 586 13.46 -4.84 -31.56
N GLY A 587 14.03 -3.64 -31.55
CA GLY A 587 13.53 -2.51 -32.34
C GLY A 587 12.24 -1.86 -31.80
N CYS A 588 12.00 -1.88 -30.48
CA CYS A 588 10.77 -1.31 -29.91
C CYS A 588 10.65 0.22 -30.01
N GLY A 589 11.75 0.93 -30.29
CA GLY A 589 11.76 2.39 -30.49
C GLY A 589 12.02 3.24 -29.25
N VAL A 590 12.30 2.65 -28.08
CA VAL A 590 12.47 3.39 -26.82
C VAL A 590 13.89 3.93 -26.60
N CYS A 591 14.92 3.13 -26.86
CA CYS A 591 16.32 3.51 -26.57
C CYS A 591 16.91 4.42 -27.66
N ASN A 592 17.82 5.33 -27.29
CA ASN A 592 18.55 6.24 -28.20
C ASN A 592 20.08 6.04 -28.18
N ASP A 593 20.57 4.93 -27.62
CA ASP A 593 21.99 4.62 -27.56
C ASP A 593 22.47 3.81 -28.79
N ALA A 594 23.79 3.70 -28.96
CA ALA A 594 24.42 2.92 -30.03
C ALA A 594 23.87 3.22 -31.44
N GLY A 595 23.69 4.51 -31.76
CA GLY A 595 23.21 4.98 -33.06
C GLY A 595 21.69 4.86 -33.29
N ARG A 596 20.93 4.37 -32.31
CA ARG A 596 19.46 4.28 -32.38
C ARG A 596 18.83 5.66 -32.20
N LYS A 597 17.66 5.86 -32.82
CA LYS A 597 16.79 7.01 -32.57
C LYS A 597 15.61 6.56 -31.72
N SER A 598 15.37 7.25 -30.61
CA SER A 598 14.18 7.01 -29.78
C SER A 598 12.95 7.66 -30.41
N SER A 599 11.79 7.12 -30.08
CA SER A 599 10.48 7.72 -30.34
C SER A 599 10.08 8.73 -29.26
N LEU A 600 10.90 8.90 -28.22
CA LEU A 600 10.71 9.88 -27.15
C LEU A 600 11.60 11.10 -27.38
N THR A 601 11.11 12.29 -27.03
CA THR A 601 11.82 13.59 -27.08
C THR A 601 12.81 13.83 -25.93
N ALA A 602 13.28 12.77 -25.27
CA ALA A 602 14.19 12.89 -24.13
C ALA A 602 15.62 13.27 -24.53
N GLU A 603 16.19 14.27 -23.86
CA GLU A 603 17.60 14.68 -24.03
C GLU A 603 18.59 13.65 -23.48
N ALA A 604 18.21 12.94 -22.41
CA ALA A 604 19.06 11.96 -21.75
C ALA A 604 19.26 10.69 -22.60
N VAL A 605 20.40 10.03 -22.43
CA VAL A 605 20.65 8.72 -23.05
C VAL A 605 19.78 7.65 -22.37
N ILE A 606 18.82 7.13 -23.11
CA ILE A 606 17.91 6.04 -22.73
C ILE A 606 18.50 4.72 -23.21
N LYS A 607 18.89 3.87 -22.27
CA LYS A 607 19.36 2.51 -22.53
C LYS A 607 19.07 1.59 -21.35
N PRO A 608 19.10 0.25 -21.53
CA PRO A 608 19.12 -0.66 -20.40
C PRO A 608 20.30 -0.35 -19.47
N ARG A 609 20.05 -0.36 -18.16
CA ARG A 609 21.08 -0.24 -17.13
C ARG A 609 21.04 -1.47 -16.25
N LEU A 610 22.12 -2.24 -16.25
CA LEU A 610 22.26 -3.50 -15.53
C LEU A 610 23.51 -3.43 -14.66
N ASN A 611 23.48 -4.07 -13.50
CA ASN A 611 24.69 -4.27 -12.69
C ASN A 611 25.71 -5.16 -13.42
N ARG A 612 25.22 -6.15 -14.16
CA ARG A 612 26.04 -7.05 -14.99
C ARG A 612 25.59 -7.01 -16.45
N PRO A 613 26.48 -6.69 -17.40
CA PRO A 613 26.12 -6.53 -18.82
C PRO A 613 25.96 -7.86 -19.58
N ALA A 614 26.36 -8.99 -18.99
CA ALA A 614 26.32 -10.30 -19.61
C ALA A 614 25.53 -11.31 -18.76
N LEU A 615 24.92 -12.30 -19.42
CA LEU A 615 24.22 -13.42 -18.79
C LEU A 615 25.22 -14.46 -18.25
N GLU A 616 26.14 -14.04 -17.39
CA GLU A 616 27.00 -14.96 -16.66
C GLU A 616 26.35 -15.29 -15.32
N ARG A 617 26.28 -16.58 -14.97
CA ARG A 617 25.81 -16.99 -13.64
C ARG A 617 26.69 -16.34 -12.59
N GLU A 618 26.08 -15.64 -11.66
CA GLU A 618 26.79 -15.21 -10.46
C GLU A 618 27.32 -16.48 -9.77
N ALA A 619 28.62 -16.54 -9.53
CA ALA A 619 29.23 -17.56 -8.69
C ALA A 619 29.52 -16.92 -7.34
N VAL A 620 28.48 -16.51 -6.62
CA VAL A 620 28.64 -15.98 -5.27
C VAL A 620 28.53 -17.14 -4.31
N ALA A 621 29.66 -17.52 -3.69
CA ALA A 621 29.62 -18.44 -2.58
C ALA A 621 28.74 -17.84 -1.49
N ALA A 622 27.75 -18.60 -1.01
CA ALA A 622 26.98 -18.18 0.14
C ALA A 622 27.96 -17.91 1.29
N PRO A 623 27.94 -16.71 1.91
CA PRO A 623 28.82 -16.45 3.04
C PRO A 623 28.58 -17.53 4.11
N PRO A 624 29.63 -18.03 4.78
CA PRO A 624 29.48 -19.03 5.81
C PRO A 624 28.45 -18.52 6.83
N ALA A 625 27.51 -19.38 7.20
CA ALA A 625 26.49 -18.98 8.16
C ALA A 625 27.20 -18.51 9.45
N PRO A 626 26.97 -17.27 9.91
CA PRO A 626 27.54 -16.83 11.18
C PRO A 626 27.06 -17.77 12.30
N PRO A 627 27.80 -17.88 13.42
CA PRO A 627 27.34 -18.64 14.56
C PRO A 627 25.93 -18.19 14.95
N ARG A 628 25.02 -19.15 15.13
CA ARG A 628 23.63 -18.85 15.51
C ARG A 628 23.65 -18.10 16.84
N GLU A 629 23.28 -16.83 16.81
CA GLU A 629 23.05 -16.05 18.01
C GLU A 629 21.94 -16.71 18.83
N ASP A 630 22.14 -16.87 20.14
CA ASP A 630 21.09 -17.39 21.02
C ASP A 630 20.02 -16.31 21.21
N LEU A 631 19.00 -16.37 20.36
CA LEU A 631 17.86 -15.45 20.38
C LEU A 631 17.05 -15.55 21.67
N THR A 632 17.17 -16.65 22.41
CA THR A 632 16.43 -16.90 23.65
C THR A 632 17.16 -16.38 24.89
N ARG A 633 18.41 -15.88 24.73
CA ARG A 633 19.20 -15.31 25.81
C ARG A 633 18.46 -14.16 26.50
N LYS A 634 18.44 -14.18 27.83
CA LYS A 634 17.82 -13.17 28.70
C LYS A 634 18.88 -12.51 29.57
N ALA A 635 19.59 -11.53 29.02
CA ALA A 635 20.66 -10.82 29.71
C ALA A 635 20.16 -9.66 30.59
N ALA A 636 19.05 -9.04 30.21
CA ALA A 636 18.35 -8.05 31.04
C ALA A 636 16.84 -8.32 31.03
N HIS A 637 16.16 -7.95 32.11
CA HIS A 637 14.72 -8.11 32.26
C HIS A 637 14.14 -6.87 32.96
N PHE A 638 13.24 -6.17 32.29
CA PHE A 638 12.73 -4.88 32.72
C PHE A 638 11.23 -4.85 32.88
N ARG A 639 10.76 -4.06 33.84
CA ARG A 639 9.45 -3.40 33.79
C ARG A 639 9.67 -1.99 33.29
N VAL A 640 9.14 -1.67 32.13
CA VAL A 640 9.23 -0.34 31.51
C VAL A 640 7.92 0.38 31.72
N TRP A 641 7.96 1.54 32.37
CA TRP A 641 6.85 2.46 32.58
C TRP A 641 6.81 3.49 31.46
N TYR A 642 5.63 3.71 30.88
CA TYR A 642 5.46 4.67 29.80
C TYR A 642 4.16 5.47 29.92
N ALA A 643 4.21 6.69 29.39
CA ALA A 643 3.07 7.54 29.16
C ALA A 643 2.55 7.36 27.73
N LYS A 644 1.23 7.44 27.58
CA LYS A 644 0.47 7.39 26.32
C LYS A 644 -0.50 8.56 26.33
N GLU A 645 -0.12 9.64 25.66
CA GLU A 645 -0.79 10.93 25.63
C GLU A 645 -0.89 11.45 24.18
N GLY A 646 -1.54 12.61 23.96
CA GLY A 646 -1.66 13.22 22.63
C GLY A 646 -2.27 12.27 21.59
N SER A 647 -1.70 12.20 20.39
CA SER A 647 -2.18 11.30 19.33
C SER A 647 -2.00 9.81 19.65
N ALA A 648 -1.07 9.45 20.55
CA ALA A 648 -0.80 8.05 20.87
C ALA A 648 -1.95 7.37 21.61
N ILE A 649 -2.87 8.13 22.23
CA ILE A 649 -4.05 7.57 22.92
C ILE A 649 -4.94 6.76 21.97
N TYR A 650 -4.85 7.01 20.67
CA TYR A 650 -5.61 6.34 19.63
C TYR A 650 -5.00 5.02 19.15
N LEU A 651 -3.77 4.69 19.55
CA LEU A 651 -3.16 3.40 19.24
C LEU A 651 -3.90 2.29 20.00
N SER A 652 -4.36 1.29 19.26
CA SER A 652 -4.82 0.02 19.83
C SER A 652 -3.63 -0.79 20.38
N GLN A 653 -3.93 -1.81 21.18
CA GLN A 653 -2.89 -2.67 21.77
C GLN A 653 -1.99 -3.36 20.73
N LEU A 654 -2.57 -3.77 19.59
CA LEU A 654 -1.82 -4.44 18.51
C LEU A 654 -0.91 -3.46 17.75
N GLU A 655 -1.37 -2.22 17.56
CA GLU A 655 -0.57 -1.16 16.94
C GLU A 655 0.55 -0.73 17.88
N LEU A 656 0.27 -0.57 19.18
CA LEU A 656 1.27 -0.26 20.19
C LEU A 656 2.39 -1.31 20.23
N GLY A 657 2.04 -2.60 20.20
CA GLY A 657 3.03 -3.68 20.14
C GLY A 657 4.01 -3.55 18.97
N ARG A 658 3.48 -3.28 17.76
CA ARG A 658 4.30 -3.06 16.55
C ARG A 658 5.14 -1.79 16.65
N VAL A 659 4.55 -0.68 17.12
CA VAL A 659 5.27 0.59 17.31
C VAL A 659 6.44 0.40 18.28
N ILE A 660 6.23 -0.27 19.41
CA ILE A 660 7.29 -0.53 20.40
C ILE A 660 8.37 -1.44 19.81
N GLU A 661 8.00 -2.54 19.13
CA GLU A 661 8.99 -3.43 18.50
C GLU A 661 9.88 -2.68 17.51
N ARG A 662 9.28 -1.89 16.60
CA ARG A 662 10.03 -1.11 15.62
C ARG A 662 10.88 -0.02 16.28
N SER A 663 10.40 0.58 17.38
CA SER A 663 11.17 1.56 18.15
C SER A 663 12.39 0.94 18.84
N LEU A 664 12.26 -0.27 19.41
CA LEU A 664 13.38 -1.03 19.97
C LEU A 664 14.43 -1.34 18.90
N ARG A 665 13.99 -1.77 17.71
CA ARG A 665 14.88 -2.04 16.56
C ARG A 665 15.65 -0.79 16.13
N ARG A 666 14.98 0.36 15.98
CA ARG A 666 15.63 1.65 15.67
C ARG A 666 16.63 2.09 16.76
N ALA A 667 16.31 1.84 18.02
CA ALA A 667 17.18 2.11 19.16
C ALA A 667 18.36 1.12 19.29
N GLY A 668 18.43 0.09 18.44
CA GLY A 668 19.41 -1.00 18.52
C GLY A 668 19.26 -1.87 19.78
N LEU A 669 18.11 -1.80 20.46
CA LEU A 669 17.83 -2.60 21.66
C LEU A 669 17.31 -3.97 21.21
N LYS A 670 18.01 -5.04 21.57
CA LYS A 670 17.78 -6.39 21.04
C LYS A 670 16.84 -7.20 21.95
N PRO A 671 15.53 -7.29 21.66
CA PRO A 671 14.62 -8.11 22.45
C PRO A 671 15.01 -9.59 22.40
N SER A 672 14.80 -10.31 23.49
CA SER A 672 14.83 -11.78 23.50
C SER A 672 13.61 -12.32 22.76
N PHE A 673 13.71 -13.51 22.18
CA PHE A 673 12.63 -14.15 21.41
C PHE A 673 12.21 -15.49 22.02
N SER A 674 10.97 -15.92 21.72
CA SER A 674 10.49 -17.27 22.03
C SER A 674 11.20 -18.35 21.20
N ALA A 675 11.24 -19.58 21.73
CA ALA A 675 11.67 -20.74 20.95
C ALA A 675 10.57 -21.22 19.99
N GLY A 676 10.91 -21.66 18.78
CA GLY A 676 9.97 -22.29 17.85
C GLY A 676 10.15 -21.88 16.38
N TYR A 677 9.19 -22.28 15.53
CA TYR A 677 9.20 -22.06 14.08
C TYR A 677 8.95 -20.58 13.68
N HIS A 678 8.31 -19.82 14.58
CA HIS A 678 8.06 -18.38 14.44
C HIS A 678 8.40 -17.69 15.77
N PRO A 679 9.69 -17.34 16.01
CA PRO A 679 10.11 -16.65 17.22
C PRO A 679 9.41 -15.28 17.31
N LEU A 680 8.82 -14.99 18.46
CA LEU A 680 8.17 -13.71 18.76
C LEU A 680 8.98 -12.98 19.86
N PRO A 681 9.08 -11.64 19.80
CA PRO A 681 9.77 -10.89 20.83
C PRO A 681 9.07 -11.10 22.19
N GLN A 682 9.87 -11.29 23.24
CA GLN A 682 9.39 -11.53 24.60
C GLN A 682 9.02 -10.22 25.28
N ILE A 683 7.89 -9.67 24.85
CA ILE A 683 7.26 -8.46 25.39
C ILE A 683 5.91 -8.85 25.98
N SER A 684 5.64 -8.42 27.20
CA SER A 684 4.34 -8.61 27.86
C SER A 684 3.76 -7.27 28.26
N PHE A 685 2.54 -6.97 27.83
CA PHE A 685 1.87 -5.73 28.20
C PHE A 685 0.95 -5.94 29.40
N GLY A 686 0.68 -4.84 30.11
CA GLY A 686 -0.41 -4.77 31.08
C GLY A 686 -1.79 -4.93 30.43
N ARG A 687 -2.84 -4.63 31.21
CA ARG A 687 -4.20 -4.59 30.67
C ARG A 687 -4.30 -3.51 29.59
N ALA A 688 -4.91 -3.83 28.46
CA ALA A 688 -5.04 -2.89 27.35
C ALA A 688 -5.93 -1.70 27.74
N LEU A 689 -5.36 -0.50 27.64
CA LEU A 689 -6.07 0.76 27.82
C LEU A 689 -7.07 0.97 26.66
N PRO A 690 -8.32 1.41 26.92
CA PRO A 690 -9.25 1.72 25.85
C PRO A 690 -8.72 2.80 24.90
N VAL A 691 -9.03 2.69 23.62
CA VAL A 691 -8.68 3.71 22.60
C VAL A 691 -9.35 5.04 22.97
N GLY A 692 -8.58 6.13 22.96
CA GLY A 692 -9.04 7.47 23.35
C GLY A 692 -8.84 7.80 24.83
N VAL A 693 -8.32 6.87 25.64
CA VAL A 693 -7.97 7.11 27.05
C VAL A 693 -6.46 7.36 27.15
N SER A 694 -6.07 8.40 27.87
CA SER A 694 -4.66 8.75 28.12
C SER A 694 -4.13 8.04 29.37
N SER A 695 -2.82 7.96 29.53
CA SER A 695 -2.22 7.31 30.70
C SER A 695 -0.80 7.78 30.96
N ARG A 696 -0.45 7.92 32.23
CA ARG A 696 0.93 8.19 32.72
C ARG A 696 1.53 7.00 33.46
N ALA A 697 0.78 5.90 33.57
CA ALA A 697 1.13 4.73 34.37
C ALA A 697 0.92 3.42 33.59
N GLU A 698 1.15 3.43 32.27
CA GLU A 698 1.25 2.19 31.51
C GLU A 698 2.57 1.49 31.79
N TRP A 699 2.58 0.17 31.60
CA TRP A 699 3.81 -0.61 31.73
C TRP A 699 3.86 -1.80 30.78
N MET A 700 5.09 -2.24 30.51
CA MET A 700 5.38 -3.47 29.79
C MET A 700 6.57 -4.21 30.43
N GLY A 701 6.55 -5.53 30.35
CA GLY A 701 7.68 -6.39 30.62
C GLY A 701 8.47 -6.66 29.35
N LEU A 702 9.80 -6.62 29.43
CA LEU A 702 10.70 -6.80 28.29
C LEU A 702 11.94 -7.59 28.70
N PHE A 703 12.33 -8.57 27.88
CA PHE A 703 13.64 -9.21 27.97
C PHE A 703 14.56 -8.72 26.85
N LEU A 704 15.83 -8.47 27.17
CA LEU A 704 16.87 -8.13 26.21
C LEU A 704 17.97 -9.21 26.18
N ARG A 705 18.57 -9.40 25.01
CA ARG A 705 19.67 -10.36 24.80
C ARG A 705 21.03 -9.84 25.26
N GLU A 706 21.16 -8.52 25.38
CA GLU A 706 22.36 -7.82 25.81
C GLU A 706 22.10 -7.11 27.15
N PRO A 707 23.10 -7.03 28.03
CA PRO A 707 23.00 -6.20 29.22
C PRO A 707 22.94 -4.72 28.81
N VAL A 708 22.00 -3.99 29.39
CA VAL A 708 21.78 -2.55 29.20
C VAL A 708 21.38 -2.01 30.57
N THR A 709 21.78 -0.80 30.96
CA THR A 709 21.26 -0.21 32.22
C THR A 709 19.90 0.45 31.99
N PRO A 710 19.06 0.61 33.03
CA PRO A 710 17.80 1.36 32.92
C PRO A 710 17.95 2.74 32.27
N GLU A 711 18.99 3.50 32.63
CA GLU A 711 19.25 4.84 32.11
C GLU A 711 19.61 4.80 30.62
N GLU A 712 20.47 3.87 30.23
CA GLU A 712 20.86 3.68 28.83
C GLU A 712 19.64 3.26 27.98
N PHE A 713 18.79 2.39 28.51
CA PHE A 713 17.57 1.96 27.84
C PHE A 713 16.64 3.15 27.54
N VAL A 714 16.39 4.01 28.54
CA VAL A 714 15.55 5.21 28.39
C VAL A 714 16.17 6.16 27.36
N ALA A 715 17.47 6.45 27.48
CA ALA A 715 18.18 7.38 26.60
C ALA A 715 18.16 6.92 25.13
N ARG A 716 18.21 5.61 24.89
CA ARG A 716 18.18 5.04 23.53
C ARG A 716 16.76 4.92 22.97
N LEU A 717 15.77 4.55 23.78
CA LEU A 717 14.43 4.28 23.28
C LEU A 717 13.59 5.54 23.07
N ASN A 718 13.63 6.52 23.99
CA ASN A 718 12.76 7.70 23.92
C ASN A 718 12.88 8.51 22.61
N PRO A 719 14.08 8.77 22.07
CA PRO A 719 14.22 9.46 20.78
C PRO A 719 13.61 8.69 19.60
N ASN A 720 13.35 7.39 19.77
CA ASN A 720 12.82 6.50 18.76
C ASN A 720 11.31 6.26 18.90
N LEU A 721 10.63 6.85 19.88
CA LEU A 721 9.18 6.73 20.04
C LEU A 721 8.43 7.82 19.23
N PRO A 722 7.22 7.52 18.72
CA PRO A 722 6.39 8.54 18.08
C PRO A 722 5.85 9.53 19.12
N GLU A 723 5.37 10.68 18.62
CA GLU A 723 4.74 11.72 19.42
C GLU A 723 3.60 11.16 20.30
N GLY A 724 3.61 11.52 21.58
CA GLY A 724 2.65 11.04 22.58
C GLY A 724 3.01 9.73 23.28
N LEU A 725 4.10 9.05 22.91
CA LEU A 725 4.67 7.93 23.68
C LEU A 725 5.98 8.33 24.33
N THR A 726 6.14 8.07 25.62
CA THR A 726 7.38 8.37 26.35
C THR A 726 7.61 7.36 27.45
N VAL A 727 8.80 6.76 27.52
CA VAL A 727 9.24 5.99 28.68
C VAL A 727 9.56 6.95 29.81
N VAL A 728 8.89 6.75 30.95
CA VAL A 728 8.98 7.59 32.15
C VAL A 728 9.75 6.92 33.29
N GLY A 729 9.98 5.61 33.20
CA GLY A 729 10.74 4.88 34.21
C GLY A 729 11.02 3.43 33.78
N VAL A 730 12.04 2.82 34.38
CA VAL A 730 12.40 1.42 34.13
C VAL A 730 12.87 0.77 35.43
N ASP A 731 12.21 -0.31 35.83
CA ASP A 731 12.65 -1.15 36.96
C ASP A 731 13.40 -2.37 36.42
N GLU A 732 14.58 -2.64 36.97
CA GLU A 732 15.29 -3.89 36.72
C GLU A 732 14.70 -5.04 37.56
N LEU A 733 14.34 -6.13 36.89
CA LEU A 733 13.68 -7.29 37.50
C LEU A 733 14.63 -8.48 37.56
N THR A 734 14.85 -9.02 38.76
CA THR A 734 15.72 -10.17 38.96
C THR A 734 15.01 -11.51 38.74
N GLY A 735 15.77 -12.52 38.30
CA GLY A 735 15.35 -13.93 38.31
C GLY A 735 14.33 -14.36 37.25
N GLY A 736 14.10 -13.57 36.20
CA GLY A 736 13.23 -13.96 35.07
C GLY A 736 11.77 -14.25 35.44
N ARG A 737 11.32 -13.78 36.61
CA ARG A 737 9.97 -13.95 37.11
C ARG A 737 8.97 -13.24 36.20
N ARG A 738 7.73 -13.75 36.12
CA ARG A 738 6.64 -13.08 35.39
C ARG A 738 6.43 -11.69 36.01
N VAL A 739 6.33 -10.66 35.18
CA VAL A 739 6.09 -9.30 35.68
C VAL A 739 4.73 -9.26 36.36
N ALA A 740 4.70 -8.87 37.63
CA ALA A 740 3.45 -8.74 38.39
C ALA A 740 2.50 -7.77 37.68
N HIS A 741 1.21 -8.08 37.70
CA HIS A 741 0.17 -7.20 37.17
C HIS A 741 -0.37 -6.29 38.29
N PRO A 742 -0.61 -5.01 38.01
CA PRO A 742 -1.38 -4.17 38.93
C PRO A 742 -2.79 -4.71 39.12
N VAL A 743 -3.30 -4.57 40.33
CA VAL A 743 -4.66 -4.97 40.71
C VAL A 743 -5.60 -3.77 40.79
N VAL A 744 -5.10 -2.59 41.15
CA VAL A 744 -5.87 -1.34 41.19
C VAL A 744 -5.32 -0.36 40.16
N GLU A 745 -6.23 0.30 39.46
CA GLU A 745 -5.91 1.38 38.52
C GLU A 745 -6.74 2.61 38.89
N THR A 746 -6.10 3.78 38.98
CA THR A 746 -6.75 5.05 39.28
C THR A 746 -6.86 5.90 38.03
N PHE A 747 -8.04 6.46 37.83
CA PHE A 747 -8.36 7.31 36.69
C PHE A 747 -8.81 8.68 37.16
N GLU A 748 -8.51 9.67 36.34
CA GLU A 748 -8.99 11.04 36.47
C GLU A 748 -9.80 11.38 35.22
N LEU A 749 -11.05 11.79 35.42
CA LEU A 749 -11.96 12.27 34.40
C LEU A 749 -12.01 13.79 34.49
N THR A 750 -11.62 14.47 33.42
CA THR A 750 -11.76 15.91 33.25
C THR A 750 -12.78 16.22 32.17
N VAL A 751 -13.82 16.99 32.52
CA VAL A 751 -14.89 17.41 31.61
C VAL A 751 -14.90 18.94 31.43
N PRO A 752 -15.48 19.46 30.34
CA PRO A 752 -15.67 20.91 30.15
C PRO A 752 -16.55 21.50 31.26
N ASP A 753 -16.38 22.80 31.52
CA ASP A 753 -17.11 23.52 32.58
C ASP A 753 -18.63 23.39 32.44
N GLU A 754 -19.15 23.43 31.20
CA GLU A 754 -20.57 23.27 30.92
C GLU A 754 -21.13 21.87 31.28
N GLN A 755 -20.27 20.86 31.40
CA GLN A 755 -20.61 19.48 31.75
C GLN A 755 -20.19 19.10 33.18
N ALA A 756 -19.45 19.97 33.86
CA ALA A 756 -18.89 19.73 35.19
C ALA A 756 -19.97 19.35 36.22
N GLU A 757 -21.09 20.06 36.23
CA GLU A 757 -22.17 19.83 37.20
C GLU A 757 -22.92 18.52 36.92
N ALA A 758 -23.24 18.23 35.65
CA ALA A 758 -23.87 16.98 35.27
C ALA A 758 -22.96 15.77 35.58
N CYS A 759 -21.64 15.91 35.37
CA CYS A 759 -20.65 14.89 35.72
C CYS A 759 -20.61 14.66 37.23
N ARG A 760 -20.57 15.74 38.03
CA ARG A 760 -20.59 15.67 39.50
C ARG A 760 -21.82 14.91 39.99
N GLN A 761 -23.01 15.31 39.53
CA GLN A 761 -24.28 14.68 39.90
C GLN A 761 -24.32 13.20 39.50
N GLY A 762 -23.79 12.83 38.34
CA GLY A 762 -23.68 11.45 37.90
C GLY A 762 -22.86 10.60 38.87
N PHE A 763 -21.69 11.08 39.29
CA PHE A 763 -20.83 10.37 40.25
C PHE A 763 -21.39 10.38 41.68
N GLU A 764 -22.09 11.43 42.11
CA GLU A 764 -22.83 11.45 43.38
C GLU A 764 -23.96 10.41 43.40
N ALA A 765 -24.72 10.31 42.30
CA ALA A 765 -25.75 9.29 42.13
C ALA A 765 -25.16 7.88 42.10
N PHE A 766 -24.01 7.71 41.43
CA PHE A 766 -23.26 6.46 41.44
C PHE A 766 -22.84 6.10 42.87
N GLU A 767 -22.21 7.00 43.63
CA GLU A 767 -21.81 6.81 45.03
C GLU A 767 -23.00 6.39 45.91
N ALA A 768 -24.14 7.07 45.80
CA ALA A 768 -25.34 6.82 46.61
C ALA A 768 -26.06 5.50 46.27
N ALA A 769 -25.89 4.94 45.08
CA ALA A 769 -26.55 3.69 44.67
C ALA A 769 -26.00 2.47 45.43
N ALA A 770 -26.85 1.51 45.79
CA ALA A 770 -26.40 0.24 46.37
C ALA A 770 -25.81 -0.73 45.33
N ALA A 771 -26.28 -0.63 44.08
CA ALA A 771 -25.82 -1.39 42.91
C ALA A 771 -25.94 -0.49 41.68
N PHE A 772 -25.02 -0.64 40.72
CA PHE A 772 -24.99 0.13 39.49
C PHE A 772 -24.69 -0.79 38.29
N PRO A 773 -25.71 -1.46 37.72
CA PRO A 773 -25.50 -2.41 36.62
C PRO A 773 -25.14 -1.70 35.32
N VAL A 774 -23.97 -2.03 34.77
CA VAL A 774 -23.52 -1.56 33.46
C VAL A 774 -23.65 -2.70 32.47
N THR A 775 -24.42 -2.47 31.38
CA THR A 775 -24.68 -3.46 30.33
C THR A 775 -23.99 -3.07 29.03
N TRP A 776 -23.39 -4.03 28.34
CA TRP A 776 -22.75 -3.80 27.03
C TRP A 776 -22.85 -5.02 26.12
N GLU A 777 -22.75 -4.78 24.82
CA GLU A 777 -22.66 -5.84 23.83
C GLU A 777 -21.27 -6.48 23.78
N SER A 778 -21.22 -7.82 23.75
CA SER A 778 -20.01 -8.60 23.58
C SER A 778 -20.15 -9.55 22.40
N LYS A 779 -19.04 -10.14 21.93
CA LYS A 779 -19.08 -11.18 20.89
C LYS A 779 -19.95 -12.40 21.25
N LYS A 780 -20.30 -12.57 22.53
CA LYS A 780 -21.13 -13.66 23.06
C LYS A 780 -22.54 -13.18 23.46
N GLY A 781 -22.96 -12.00 23.00
CA GLY A 781 -24.21 -11.34 23.39
C GLY A 781 -24.02 -10.32 24.52
N PRO A 782 -25.12 -9.76 25.05
CA PRO A 782 -25.09 -8.74 26.09
C PRO A 782 -24.49 -9.29 27.38
N ARG A 783 -23.70 -8.46 28.06
CA ARG A 783 -23.12 -8.72 29.38
C ARG A 783 -23.47 -7.59 30.31
N THR A 784 -23.78 -7.92 31.56
CA THR A 784 -24.02 -6.96 32.64
C THR A 784 -23.06 -7.23 33.77
N LEU A 785 -22.50 -6.16 34.35
CA LEU A 785 -21.68 -6.21 35.54
C LEU A 785 -22.08 -5.06 36.46
N ASP A 786 -22.22 -5.34 37.75
CA ASP A 786 -22.42 -4.28 38.75
C ASP A 786 -21.08 -3.54 38.98
N ALA A 787 -21.02 -2.28 38.56
CA ALA A 787 -19.84 -1.45 38.68
C ALA A 787 -19.41 -1.21 40.13
N LYS A 788 -20.31 -1.35 41.11
CA LYS A 788 -19.98 -1.25 42.55
C LYS A 788 -19.05 -2.35 43.05
N THR A 789 -18.97 -3.47 42.35
CA THR A 789 -18.04 -4.56 42.67
C THR A 789 -16.60 -4.27 42.22
N VAL A 790 -16.40 -3.24 41.40
CA VAL A 790 -15.12 -2.89 40.79
C VAL A 790 -14.58 -1.56 41.31
N VAL A 791 -15.44 -0.55 41.45
CA VAL A 791 -15.01 0.80 41.87
C VAL A 791 -14.82 0.83 43.39
N ARG A 792 -13.58 1.12 43.85
CA ARG A 792 -13.23 1.20 45.29
C ARG A 792 -13.62 2.52 45.94
N GLY A 793 -13.72 3.59 45.16
CA GLY A 793 -14.12 4.91 45.64
C GLY A 793 -13.93 5.98 44.58
N THR A 794 -14.65 7.09 44.76
CA THR A 794 -14.56 8.29 43.93
C THR A 794 -14.25 9.50 44.80
N LEU A 795 -13.48 10.45 44.27
CA LEU A 795 -13.04 11.66 44.96
C LEU A 795 -13.19 12.85 44.02
N PRO A 796 -13.83 13.96 44.46
CA PRO A 796 -13.77 15.22 43.74
C PRO A 796 -12.32 15.70 43.68
N ALA A 797 -11.80 15.95 42.48
CA ALA A 797 -10.43 16.43 42.26
C ALA A 797 -10.37 17.91 41.83
N GLY A 798 -11.53 18.54 41.62
CA GLY A 798 -11.69 19.96 41.28
C GLY A 798 -13.04 20.23 40.61
N PRO A 799 -13.36 21.49 40.24
CA PRO A 799 -14.49 21.76 39.34
C PRO A 799 -14.32 21.00 38.02
N GLY A 800 -15.29 20.16 37.65
CA GLY A 800 -15.24 19.37 36.41
C GLY A 800 -14.23 18.22 36.40
N CYS A 801 -13.67 17.85 37.57
CA CYS A 801 -12.69 16.78 37.67
C CYS A 801 -13.07 15.75 38.75
N VAL A 802 -13.17 14.48 38.35
CA VAL A 802 -13.49 13.35 39.24
C VAL A 802 -12.40 12.31 39.13
N ARG A 803 -11.86 11.90 40.29
CA ARG A 803 -10.91 10.80 40.40
C ARG A 803 -11.62 9.55 40.92
N PHE A 804 -11.33 8.39 40.35
CA PHE A 804 -11.88 7.12 40.83
C PHE A 804 -10.87 5.98 40.68
N SER A 805 -10.93 5.00 41.57
CA SER A 805 -10.06 3.83 41.53
C SER A 805 -10.85 2.56 41.29
N CYS A 806 -10.38 1.73 40.38
CA CYS A 806 -10.98 0.45 40.03
C CYS A 806 -10.10 -0.71 40.48
N ASP A 807 -10.66 -1.66 41.21
CA ASP A 807 -10.06 -2.95 41.53
C ASP A 807 -10.43 -3.97 40.46
N PHE A 808 -9.40 -4.45 39.77
CA PHE A 808 -9.54 -5.41 38.70
C PHE A 808 -8.89 -6.76 39.03
N SER A 809 -8.80 -7.10 40.32
CA SER A 809 -8.29 -8.39 40.80
C SER A 809 -9.21 -9.55 40.42
N GLU A 810 -10.53 -9.38 40.52
CA GLU A 810 -11.51 -10.44 40.22
C GLU A 810 -12.13 -10.32 38.82
N THR A 811 -12.52 -9.10 38.41
CA THR A 811 -13.24 -8.85 37.15
C THR A 811 -12.80 -7.53 36.52
N TYR A 812 -13.14 -7.32 35.25
CA TYR A 812 -12.80 -6.10 34.52
C TYR A 812 -14.04 -5.38 33.99
N LEU A 813 -14.12 -4.10 34.33
CA LEU A 813 -15.01 -3.12 33.72
C LEU A 813 -14.15 -2.07 33.01
N SER A 814 -14.46 -1.78 31.75
CA SER A 814 -13.75 -0.69 31.05
C SER A 814 -14.03 0.63 31.74
N PRO A 815 -13.00 1.42 32.10
CA PRO A 815 -13.19 2.73 32.73
C PRO A 815 -13.94 3.69 31.80
N LEU A 816 -13.76 3.56 30.48
CA LEU A 816 -14.52 4.31 29.48
C LEU A 816 -16.03 4.01 29.55
N ARG A 817 -16.39 2.73 29.69
CA ARG A 817 -17.80 2.32 29.82
C ARG A 817 -18.42 2.75 31.14
N LEU A 818 -17.62 2.76 32.21
CA LEU A 818 -18.06 3.29 33.50
C LEU A 818 -18.44 4.77 33.35
N VAL A 819 -17.56 5.58 32.75
CA VAL A 819 -17.83 7.00 32.50
C VAL A 819 -19.07 7.19 31.61
N GLU A 820 -19.21 6.42 30.53
CA GLU A 820 -20.38 6.48 29.65
C GLU A 820 -21.69 6.12 30.39
N ALA A 821 -21.65 5.21 31.35
CA ALA A 821 -22.82 4.81 32.12
C ALA A 821 -23.17 5.81 33.25
N VAL A 822 -22.15 6.36 33.91
CA VAL A 822 -22.31 7.33 35.00
C VAL A 822 -22.68 8.72 34.45
N CYS A 823 -22.18 9.07 33.26
CA CYS A 823 -22.36 10.36 32.64
C CYS A 823 -22.80 10.21 31.17
N PRO A 824 -24.05 9.76 30.89
CA PRO A 824 -24.52 9.40 29.54
C PRO A 824 -24.57 10.57 28.53
N GLY A 825 -24.41 11.82 28.98
CA GLY A 825 -24.35 13.00 28.12
C GLY A 825 -22.93 13.39 27.65
N LEU A 826 -21.87 12.72 28.14
CA LEU A 826 -20.49 13.04 27.77
C LEU A 826 -20.14 12.41 26.41
N ALA A 827 -20.10 13.24 25.36
CA ALA A 827 -19.66 12.80 24.04
C ALA A 827 -18.15 12.52 24.04
N ARG A 828 -17.73 11.41 23.39
CA ARG A 828 -16.31 11.08 23.23
C ARG A 828 -15.55 12.22 22.54
N GLY A 829 -14.34 12.48 23.00
CA GLY A 829 -13.50 13.58 22.53
C GLY A 829 -13.86 14.96 23.08
N ARG A 830 -14.91 15.08 23.91
CA ARG A 830 -15.23 16.30 24.66
C ARG A 830 -14.71 16.25 26.10
N TYR A 831 -14.20 15.12 26.57
CA TYR A 831 -13.61 14.93 27.89
C TYR A 831 -12.26 14.22 27.78
N ASP A 832 -11.42 14.37 28.80
CA ASP A 832 -10.19 13.59 28.96
C ASP A 832 -10.38 12.58 30.09
N LEU A 833 -10.03 11.32 29.81
CA LEU A 833 -9.98 10.26 30.81
C LEU A 833 -8.54 9.76 30.83
N GLN A 834 -7.87 9.94 31.97
CA GLN A 834 -6.47 9.63 32.14
C GLN A 834 -6.26 8.60 33.24
N LYS A 835 -5.50 7.53 32.96
CA LYS A 835 -4.97 6.66 34.02
C LYS A 835 -3.77 7.32 34.68
N THR A 836 -3.90 7.69 35.95
CA THR A 836 -2.89 8.47 36.68
C THR A 836 -1.96 7.60 37.51
N SER A 837 -2.44 6.47 38.03
CA SER A 837 -1.64 5.58 38.86
C SER A 837 -2.12 4.14 38.84
N VAL A 838 -1.26 3.22 39.27
CA VAL A 838 -1.57 1.81 39.47
C VAL A 838 -1.02 1.32 40.81
N SER A 839 -1.66 0.31 41.41
CA SER A 839 -1.20 -0.35 42.63
C SER A 839 -1.20 -1.88 42.49
N PHE A 840 -0.24 -2.52 43.14
CA PHE A 840 -0.01 -3.95 43.14
C PHE A 840 -0.53 -4.60 44.44
N ALA A 841 -0.76 -5.91 44.39
CA ALA A 841 -1.27 -6.66 45.54
C ALA A 841 -0.29 -6.72 46.73
N ASP A 842 1.01 -6.51 46.46
CA ASP A 842 2.08 -6.45 47.45
C ASP A 842 2.28 -5.04 48.04
N GLY A 843 1.41 -4.09 47.70
CA GLY A 843 1.47 -2.70 48.19
C GLY A 843 2.35 -1.77 47.36
N GLY A 844 3.00 -2.25 46.29
CA GLY A 844 3.69 -1.38 45.34
C GLY A 844 2.74 -0.42 44.63
N PHE A 845 3.21 0.77 44.23
CA PHE A 845 2.43 1.75 43.48
C PHE A 845 3.30 2.52 42.47
N PHE A 846 2.69 3.02 41.40
CA PHE A 846 3.34 3.89 40.41
C PHE A 846 2.37 4.98 39.91
N PRO A 847 2.81 6.23 39.66
CA PRO A 847 4.17 6.75 39.88
C PRO A 847 4.52 6.80 41.38
N LEU A 848 5.81 6.69 41.70
CA LEU A 848 6.30 6.93 43.06
C LEU A 848 6.11 8.42 43.38
N SER A 849 5.55 8.71 44.55
CA SER A 849 5.18 10.06 45.01
C SER A 849 6.38 10.98 45.17
#